data_AF-A0A1G9NHV0-F1
#
_entry.id   AF-A0A1G9NHV0-F1
#
_cell.length_a   1.000
_cell.length_b   1.000
_cell.length_c   1.000
_cell.angle_alpha   90.00
_cell.angle_beta   90.00
_cell.angle_gamma   90.00
#
_symmetry.space_group_name_H-M   'P 1'
#
loop_
_entity.id
_entity.type
_entity.pdbx_description
1 polymer ?
#
loop_
_entity_poly.entity_id
_entity_poly.type
_entity_poly.pdbx_seq_one_letter_code
_entity_poly.pdbx_strand_id
1 'polypeptide(L)'
;MTAAADFLRRESPVSEAGSYITFLESMLEHPWRSGEWDVRLWLFAADPDNPLTGIYPCPTPGCPRVATVTGRLCRSCLDGEPGAEPVPTRRRALHPNPPRCIVGSAGQGCGAMAMIKGLCHRHYARWHHSSDNGQQRPTIEDFAAAEKEMFPPGKACASRGCGEESNQRASGLCLWHHAMFGKLAKLGVDHEAFIAVERPLGIRYHRHEFCFIDLPPILRTELLLVLQERDRNSYRILPATMRRIVRVALETRARSIHRLLDAEQGRPRPDANVVGFLRHAGLLAARWRYRHSGRDMRSEDVWDAAVIGLRKDRTTHTICSKGILDFRSISVNWLRQAAKEYSRHFDLAADQVRDVIRTVQVASHALARRPHGTRPEQLTRADANAVVDAYRHLTGPDGEPRTDSVKYDYFRLFQRMLRDGGDLEVLARVSARFMFITAESLPTAGPHKNPGKAIPDHIIRLLDANLELLAVDAAYAVPAGRTMAFHNLMLQTIYQLLRGLGRRPTEIYSLPRDTLRETDDGQPYIIYVRESVSTPLGLCTEPSNVKAAGQSCPVRNKCGGCQYYRANLSHLPQIDAHIVALTADLSAAGGIAEPWVHQSLKDEISSYKRMRTALLKEKSRLTPEDRAAIDDAVTLLQQIPAASPPPETTGGHAAVDPRQHRQPNVSEKRQAAVAQLIAAKKTESKDKHASVRKAAAKLLKGPELLTVSSVARTAGVSRWLIYNTPELKTTVSRAASQQRAAWAQGHEQEGMTPKGAATELLRLHERLAAVTRQRDDYKRAVRANLAEALAGRTPEQMANYIQELENELTSERENGNQARTVISTLEATVEDLNDQLRAAQSINRTMMKQRNETAPVTELEPRRP
;
A
#
# COMPACT_ATOMS: atom_id res chain seq x y z
N MET A 1 -26.96 -11.46 15.13
CA MET A 1 -26.02 -10.58 14.39
C MET A 1 -26.18 -9.15 14.89
N THR A 2 -25.28 -8.22 14.56
CA THR A 2 -25.37 -6.79 14.99
C THR A 2 -25.98 -5.93 13.90
N ALA A 3 -26.64 -4.82 14.28
CA ALA A 3 -27.17 -3.83 13.34
C ALA A 3 -26.15 -3.35 12.28
N ALA A 4 -24.87 -3.24 12.65
CA ALA A 4 -23.74 -2.95 11.76
C ALA A 4 -23.52 -4.03 10.67
N ALA A 5 -23.30 -5.28 11.11
CA ALA A 5 -23.11 -6.40 10.19
C ALA A 5 -24.37 -6.69 9.38
N ASP A 6 -25.54 -6.45 9.96
CA ASP A 6 -26.85 -6.49 9.33
C ASP A 6 -27.00 -5.41 8.25
N PHE A 7 -26.65 -4.15 8.50
CA PHE A 7 -26.75 -3.07 7.51
C PHE A 7 -25.95 -3.41 6.23
N LEU A 8 -24.77 -4.01 6.38
CA LEU A 8 -23.98 -4.47 5.24
C LEU A 8 -24.52 -5.76 4.58
N ARG A 9 -25.00 -6.73 5.37
CA ARG A 9 -25.47 -8.04 4.87
C ARG A 9 -26.91 -8.05 4.36
N ARG A 10 -27.76 -7.11 4.80
CA ARG A 10 -29.16 -6.98 4.38
C ARG A 10 -29.24 -6.68 2.88
N GLU A 11 -30.36 -7.10 2.31
CA GLU A 11 -30.83 -6.60 1.03
C GLU A 11 -31.37 -5.18 1.28
N SER A 12 -31.12 -4.24 0.38
CA SER A 12 -31.62 -2.87 0.54
C SER A 12 -33.14 -2.89 0.69
N PRO A 13 -33.73 -2.23 1.71
CA PRO A 13 -35.18 -2.23 1.88
C PRO A 13 -35.84 -1.61 0.64
N VAL A 14 -37.03 -2.10 0.28
CA VAL A 14 -37.67 -1.81 -1.02
C VAL A 14 -37.85 -0.30 -1.27
N SER A 15 -38.03 0.49 -0.21
CA SER A 15 -38.10 1.95 -0.25
C SER A 15 -36.79 2.66 -0.62
N GLU A 16 -35.63 2.09 -0.27
CA GLU A 16 -34.29 2.64 -0.58
C GLU A 16 -33.69 2.03 -1.85
N ALA A 17 -34.25 0.91 -2.34
CA ALA A 17 -33.74 0.19 -3.51
C ALA A 17 -33.71 1.07 -4.78
N GLY A 18 -34.69 1.97 -4.94
CA GLY A 18 -34.78 2.90 -6.06
C GLY A 18 -33.68 3.97 -6.06
N SER A 19 -33.44 4.66 -4.95
CA SER A 19 -32.36 5.67 -4.89
C SER A 19 -30.98 5.03 -4.97
N TYR A 20 -30.80 3.86 -4.35
CA TYR A 20 -29.54 3.14 -4.36
C TYR A 20 -29.17 2.64 -5.76
N ILE A 21 -30.11 2.11 -6.56
CA ILE A 21 -29.78 1.69 -7.93
C ILE A 21 -29.43 2.89 -8.82
N THR A 22 -30.18 4.00 -8.77
CA THR A 22 -29.84 5.23 -9.51
C THR A 22 -28.44 5.75 -9.13
N PHE A 23 -28.07 5.67 -7.85
CA PHE A 23 -26.72 6.00 -7.39
C PHE A 23 -25.65 5.05 -7.95
N LEU A 24 -25.90 3.73 -7.99
CA LEU A 24 -24.98 2.78 -8.62
C LEU A 24 -24.85 3.01 -10.13
N GLU A 25 -25.96 3.25 -10.82
CA GLU A 25 -25.99 3.53 -12.26
C GLU A 25 -25.26 4.83 -12.60
N SER A 26 -25.31 5.85 -11.72
CA SER A 26 -24.51 7.09 -11.88
C SER A 26 -22.99 6.89 -11.78
N MET A 27 -22.52 5.71 -11.37
CA MET A 27 -21.10 5.35 -11.32
C MET A 27 -20.67 4.41 -12.45
N LEU A 28 -21.56 4.01 -13.36
CA LEU A 28 -21.24 3.09 -14.45
C LEU A 28 -20.49 3.77 -15.60
N GLU A 29 -19.43 3.13 -16.08
CA GLU A 29 -18.72 3.56 -17.29
C GLU A 29 -19.42 3.07 -18.57
N HIS A 30 -19.83 4.01 -19.41
CA HIS A 30 -20.41 3.77 -20.73
C HIS A 30 -19.68 4.70 -21.74
N PRO A 31 -18.85 4.18 -22.67
CA PRO A 31 -18.71 2.78 -23.09
C PRO A 31 -17.51 2.03 -22.44
N TRP A 32 -17.78 1.21 -21.42
CA TRP A 32 -16.79 0.23 -20.95
C TRP A 32 -16.66 -0.97 -21.91
N ARG A 33 -15.42 -1.38 -22.20
CA ARG A 33 -15.03 -2.53 -23.05
C ARG A 33 -15.95 -2.73 -24.27
N SER A 34 -16.03 -1.70 -25.13
CA SER A 34 -16.94 -1.65 -26.29
C SER A 34 -16.81 -2.80 -27.29
N GLY A 35 -15.70 -3.55 -27.30
CA GLY A 35 -15.50 -4.80 -28.06
C GLY A 35 -15.99 -6.08 -27.39
N GLU A 36 -16.10 -6.14 -26.07
CA GLU A 36 -16.49 -7.36 -25.31
C GLU A 36 -17.87 -7.25 -24.65
N TRP A 37 -18.33 -6.04 -24.31
CA TRP A 37 -19.57 -5.80 -23.57
C TRP A 37 -20.72 -5.30 -24.47
N ASP A 38 -21.90 -5.93 -24.38
CA ASP A 38 -23.18 -5.43 -24.90
C ASP A 38 -24.07 -5.03 -23.72
N VAL A 39 -24.27 -3.71 -23.56
CA VAL A 39 -25.03 -3.10 -22.45
C VAL A 39 -26.54 -3.37 -22.53
N ARG A 40 -27.09 -3.60 -23.73
CA ARG A 40 -28.52 -3.90 -23.92
C ARG A 40 -28.83 -5.33 -23.48
N LEU A 41 -27.92 -6.27 -23.77
CA LEU A 41 -28.06 -7.68 -23.41
C LEU A 41 -27.44 -8.04 -22.05
N TRP A 42 -26.75 -7.10 -21.39
CA TRP A 42 -25.90 -7.35 -20.20
C TRP A 42 -24.94 -8.54 -20.41
N LEU A 43 -24.43 -8.66 -21.64
CA LEU A 43 -23.64 -9.78 -22.14
C LEU A 43 -22.18 -9.36 -22.24
N PHE A 44 -21.31 -10.14 -21.61
CA PHE A 44 -19.86 -10.11 -21.83
C PHE A 44 -19.48 -11.30 -22.71
N ALA A 45 -18.95 -11.03 -23.90
CA ALA A 45 -18.32 -12.00 -24.78
C ALA A 45 -16.83 -11.67 -24.87
N ALA A 46 -15.99 -12.52 -24.26
CA ALA A 46 -14.57 -12.24 -24.16
C ALA A 46 -13.85 -12.25 -25.52
N ASP A 47 -12.93 -11.31 -25.67
CA ASP A 47 -11.98 -11.22 -26.76
C ASP A 47 -10.73 -12.06 -26.41
N PRO A 48 -10.32 -13.05 -27.25
CA PRO A 48 -9.11 -13.85 -27.01
C PRO A 48 -7.81 -13.05 -27.10
N ASP A 49 -7.83 -11.91 -27.79
CA ASP A 49 -6.64 -11.07 -28.00
C ASP A 49 -6.50 -10.00 -26.90
N ASN A 50 -7.50 -9.83 -26.02
CA ASN A 50 -7.41 -8.96 -24.85
C ASN A 50 -6.65 -9.63 -23.68
N PRO A 51 -5.43 -9.18 -23.31
CA PRO A 51 -4.63 -9.79 -22.23
C PRO A 51 -5.22 -9.58 -20.83
N LEU A 52 -6.23 -8.70 -20.69
CA LEU A 52 -7.03 -8.49 -19.48
C LEU A 52 -8.27 -9.39 -19.42
N THR A 53 -8.38 -10.42 -20.27
CA THR A 53 -9.44 -11.43 -20.20
C THR A 53 -8.86 -12.84 -20.02
N GLY A 54 -9.51 -13.64 -19.17
CA GLY A 54 -9.04 -14.96 -18.72
C GLY A 54 -9.36 -16.11 -19.66
N ILE A 55 -9.20 -15.90 -20.96
CA ILE A 55 -9.34 -16.92 -22.01
C ILE A 55 -8.07 -16.94 -22.86
N TYR A 56 -7.84 -18.03 -23.57
CA TYR A 56 -6.63 -18.22 -24.36
C TYR A 56 -6.97 -18.96 -25.66
N PRO A 57 -6.33 -18.67 -26.81
CA PRO A 57 -6.46 -19.49 -28.01
C PRO A 57 -6.14 -20.97 -27.77
N CYS A 58 -6.78 -21.88 -28.50
CA CYS A 58 -6.38 -23.29 -28.51
C CYS A 58 -5.02 -23.43 -29.22
N PRO A 59 -4.04 -24.15 -28.64
CA PRO A 59 -2.75 -24.39 -29.30
C PRO A 59 -2.81 -25.39 -30.46
N THR A 60 -3.98 -25.95 -30.79
CA THR A 60 -4.17 -26.76 -32.01
C THR A 60 -4.16 -25.85 -33.24
N PRO A 61 -3.26 -26.06 -34.23
CA PRO A 61 -3.25 -25.29 -35.47
C PRO A 61 -4.62 -25.25 -36.16
N GLY A 62 -5.02 -24.07 -36.63
CA GLY A 62 -6.31 -23.88 -37.31
C GLY A 62 -7.56 -24.01 -36.42
N CYS A 63 -7.43 -24.19 -35.09
CA CYS A 63 -8.58 -24.33 -34.20
C CYS A 63 -9.10 -22.96 -33.71
N PRO A 64 -10.30 -22.49 -34.14
CA PRO A 64 -10.85 -21.19 -33.75
C PRO A 64 -11.38 -21.15 -32.30
N ARG A 65 -11.28 -22.24 -31.54
CA ARG A 65 -11.86 -22.38 -30.20
C ARG A 65 -10.89 -21.92 -29.12
N VAL A 66 -11.44 -21.51 -27.96
CA VAL A 66 -10.65 -21.01 -26.82
C VAL A 66 -10.59 -22.00 -25.65
N ALA A 67 -9.46 -22.01 -24.96
CA ALA A 67 -9.19 -22.74 -23.74
C ALA A 67 -9.36 -21.86 -22.49
N THR A 68 -9.65 -22.50 -21.35
CA THR A 68 -9.82 -21.83 -20.05
C THR A 68 -8.53 -21.76 -19.24
N VAL A 69 -7.40 -22.23 -19.79
CA VAL A 69 -6.06 -22.25 -19.19
C VAL A 69 -5.05 -22.08 -20.32
N THR A 70 -4.05 -21.22 -20.13
CA THR A 70 -2.99 -20.96 -21.13
C THR A 70 -2.26 -22.25 -21.50
N GLY A 71 -1.95 -22.44 -22.79
CA GLY A 71 -1.22 -23.59 -23.29
C GLY A 71 -1.94 -24.95 -23.21
N ARG A 72 -3.24 -24.98 -22.86
CA ARG A 72 -4.05 -26.21 -22.91
C ARG A 72 -4.96 -26.25 -24.14
N LEU A 73 -5.16 -27.45 -24.66
CA LEU A 73 -6.13 -27.74 -25.72
C LEU A 73 -7.56 -27.35 -25.29
N CYS A 74 -8.38 -26.89 -26.25
CA CYS A 74 -9.81 -26.75 -26.01
C CYS A 74 -10.46 -28.13 -25.80
N ARG A 75 -11.65 -28.19 -25.17
CA ARG A 75 -12.25 -29.48 -24.80
C ARG A 75 -12.54 -30.37 -26.02
N SER A 76 -12.90 -29.80 -27.17
CA SER A 76 -13.07 -30.52 -28.45
C SER A 76 -11.80 -31.29 -28.83
N CYS A 77 -10.65 -30.60 -28.81
CA CYS A 77 -9.35 -31.17 -29.17
C CYS A 77 -8.79 -32.12 -28.10
N LEU A 78 -9.31 -32.07 -26.86
CA LEU A 78 -9.07 -33.10 -25.83
C LEU A 78 -9.96 -34.35 -26.03
N ASP A 79 -11.14 -34.19 -26.60
CA ASP A 79 -12.11 -35.26 -26.88
C ASP A 79 -11.92 -35.89 -28.28
N GLY A 80 -10.89 -35.49 -29.03
CA GLY A 80 -10.56 -36.02 -30.35
C GLY A 80 -11.29 -35.37 -31.54
N GLU A 81 -12.25 -34.47 -31.30
CA GLU A 81 -13.04 -33.80 -32.36
C GLU A 81 -12.47 -32.39 -32.65
N PRO A 82 -11.76 -32.16 -33.78
CA PRO A 82 -11.35 -30.83 -34.22
C PRO A 82 -12.58 -30.00 -34.62
N GLY A 83 -13.09 -29.20 -33.69
CA GLY A 83 -14.41 -28.59 -33.81
C GLY A 83 -14.48 -27.36 -34.73
N ALA A 84 -15.20 -27.49 -35.84
CA ALA A 84 -15.59 -26.39 -36.72
C ALA A 84 -16.67 -25.51 -36.06
N GLU A 85 -16.27 -24.42 -35.40
CA GLU A 85 -17.17 -23.33 -34.99
C GLU A 85 -16.34 -22.04 -34.77
N PRO A 86 -16.62 -20.93 -35.47
CA PRO A 86 -15.67 -19.82 -35.65
C PRO A 86 -15.57 -18.80 -34.50
N VAL A 87 -14.74 -17.77 -34.74
CA VAL A 87 -14.42 -16.58 -33.92
C VAL A 87 -15.67 -15.88 -33.32
N PRO A 88 -15.58 -15.22 -32.14
CA PRO A 88 -16.75 -14.69 -31.42
C PRO A 88 -17.54 -13.61 -32.16
N THR A 89 -18.59 -14.02 -32.88
CA THR A 89 -19.58 -13.10 -33.44
C THR A 89 -20.56 -12.68 -32.35
N ARG A 90 -20.41 -11.43 -31.86
CA ARG A 90 -21.17 -10.81 -30.74
C ARG A 90 -22.69 -10.99 -30.80
N ARG A 91 -23.22 -11.23 -32.00
CA ARG A 91 -24.57 -11.71 -32.25
C ARG A 91 -24.46 -12.89 -33.22
N ARG A 92 -24.92 -14.08 -32.80
CA ARG A 92 -25.24 -15.15 -33.74
C ARG A 92 -26.25 -14.57 -34.73
N ALA A 93 -25.91 -14.51 -36.01
CA ALA A 93 -26.81 -13.99 -37.03
C ALA A 93 -28.12 -14.79 -37.00
N LEU A 94 -29.26 -14.10 -37.11
CA LEU A 94 -30.55 -14.76 -37.34
C LEU A 94 -30.39 -15.63 -38.58
N HIS A 95 -30.81 -16.90 -38.51
CA HIS A 95 -30.72 -17.80 -39.66
C HIS A 95 -31.69 -17.30 -40.76
N PRO A 96 -31.23 -16.68 -41.87
CA PRO A 96 -32.12 -15.93 -42.77
C PRO A 96 -33.05 -16.86 -43.57
N ASN A 97 -32.58 -18.10 -43.77
CA ASN A 97 -33.37 -19.23 -44.21
C ASN A 97 -32.96 -20.43 -43.33
N PRO A 98 -33.68 -20.72 -42.23
CA PRO A 98 -33.33 -21.85 -41.37
C PRO A 98 -33.63 -23.17 -42.12
N PRO A 99 -32.87 -24.25 -41.86
CA PRO A 99 -33.03 -25.51 -42.57
C PRO A 99 -34.46 -26.05 -42.34
N ARG A 100 -35.08 -26.56 -43.40
CA ARG A 100 -36.46 -27.09 -43.37
C ARG A 100 -36.43 -28.60 -43.11
N CYS A 101 -37.50 -29.10 -42.51
CA CYS A 101 -37.65 -30.50 -42.14
C CYS A 101 -37.58 -31.41 -43.37
N ILE A 102 -36.77 -32.47 -43.32
CA ILE A 102 -36.58 -33.44 -44.43
C ILE A 102 -37.80 -34.31 -44.75
N VAL A 103 -38.92 -34.11 -44.04
CA VAL A 103 -40.13 -34.93 -44.19
C VAL A 103 -40.97 -34.41 -45.35
N GLY A 104 -41.37 -35.32 -46.23
CA GLY A 104 -42.14 -35.01 -47.45
C GLY A 104 -41.32 -35.12 -48.73
N SER A 105 -41.97 -34.85 -49.86
CA SER A 105 -41.45 -35.08 -51.21
C SER A 105 -41.41 -33.80 -52.04
N ALA A 106 -40.87 -33.88 -53.26
CA ALA A 106 -40.72 -32.73 -54.16
C ALA A 106 -42.08 -32.06 -54.46
N GLY A 107 -42.32 -30.89 -53.83
CA GLY A 107 -43.57 -30.12 -53.94
C GLY A 107 -44.44 -30.12 -52.68
N GLN A 108 -44.27 -31.09 -51.76
CA GLN A 108 -44.98 -31.15 -50.47
C GLN A 108 -44.02 -31.56 -49.34
N GLY A 109 -43.20 -30.61 -48.91
CA GLY A 109 -42.30 -30.75 -47.76
C GLY A 109 -42.83 -30.10 -46.49
N CYS A 110 -42.40 -30.59 -45.32
CA CYS A 110 -42.72 -30.01 -44.03
C CYS A 110 -42.02 -28.64 -43.85
N GLY A 111 -42.82 -27.59 -43.78
CA GLY A 111 -42.35 -26.20 -43.67
C GLY A 111 -41.73 -25.83 -42.31
N ALA A 112 -41.89 -26.65 -41.28
CA ALA A 112 -41.27 -26.40 -39.97
C ALA A 112 -39.73 -26.51 -40.01
N MET A 113 -39.04 -25.67 -39.22
CA MET A 113 -37.60 -25.74 -39.03
C MET A 113 -37.10 -27.14 -38.58
N ALA A 114 -36.08 -27.65 -39.28
CA ALA A 114 -35.31 -28.84 -38.91
C ALA A 114 -34.47 -28.59 -37.66
N MET A 115 -34.41 -29.58 -36.77
CA MET A 115 -33.96 -29.38 -35.39
C MET A 115 -33.04 -30.50 -34.90
N ILE A 116 -33.39 -31.76 -35.12
CA ILE A 116 -32.62 -32.92 -34.66
C ILE A 116 -32.59 -33.94 -35.79
N LYS A 117 -31.38 -34.25 -36.29
CA LYS A 117 -31.15 -35.17 -37.43
C LYS A 117 -32.06 -34.88 -38.64
N GLY A 118 -32.12 -33.62 -39.09
CA GLY A 118 -32.95 -33.18 -40.22
C GLY A 118 -34.46 -33.08 -39.95
N LEU A 119 -34.98 -33.74 -38.91
CA LEU A 119 -36.40 -33.68 -38.53
C LEU A 119 -36.73 -32.42 -37.72
N CYS A 120 -37.94 -31.89 -37.89
CA CYS A 120 -38.51 -30.88 -36.97
C CYS A 120 -38.83 -31.52 -35.61
N HIS A 121 -39.13 -30.72 -34.60
CA HIS A 121 -39.41 -31.25 -33.26
C HIS A 121 -40.58 -32.24 -33.20
N ARG A 122 -41.68 -31.99 -33.92
CA ARG A 122 -42.86 -32.88 -33.94
C ARG A 122 -42.55 -34.22 -34.62
N HIS A 123 -41.85 -34.18 -35.75
CA HIS A 123 -41.43 -35.38 -36.49
C HIS A 123 -40.37 -36.17 -35.74
N TYR A 124 -39.39 -35.51 -35.11
CA TYR A 124 -38.42 -36.17 -34.24
C TYR A 124 -39.11 -36.91 -33.08
N ALA A 125 -40.12 -36.30 -32.45
CA ALA A 125 -40.88 -36.95 -31.38
C ALA A 125 -41.63 -38.20 -31.89
N ARG A 126 -42.31 -38.11 -33.05
CA ARG A 126 -43.02 -39.24 -33.67
C ARG A 126 -42.06 -40.38 -34.05
N TRP A 127 -40.94 -40.07 -34.70
CA TRP A 127 -39.87 -41.04 -35.00
C TRP A 127 -39.27 -41.66 -33.73
N HIS A 128 -39.04 -40.87 -32.68
CA HIS A 128 -38.50 -41.36 -31.42
C HIS A 128 -39.45 -42.33 -30.71
N HIS A 129 -40.77 -42.07 -30.76
CA HIS A 129 -41.80 -42.89 -30.10
C HIS A 129 -42.41 -43.98 -30.99
N SER A 130 -42.04 -44.09 -32.27
CA SER A 130 -42.59 -45.13 -33.16
C SER A 130 -42.13 -46.55 -32.80
N SER A 131 -41.16 -46.68 -31.91
CA SER A 131 -40.71 -47.95 -31.31
C SER A 131 -41.63 -48.48 -30.21
N ASP A 132 -42.48 -47.62 -29.63
CA ASP A 132 -43.02 -47.87 -28.29
C ASP A 132 -44.18 -48.89 -28.31
N ASN A 133 -44.65 -49.24 -29.50
CA ASN A 133 -45.59 -50.33 -29.78
C ASN A 133 -44.89 -51.67 -30.13
N GLY A 134 -43.61 -51.84 -29.79
CA GLY A 134 -42.86 -53.08 -30.00
C GLY A 134 -42.35 -53.33 -31.43
N GLN A 135 -42.56 -52.37 -32.35
CA GLN A 135 -41.99 -52.41 -33.70
C GLN A 135 -40.56 -51.85 -33.69
N GLN A 136 -39.70 -52.35 -34.59
CA GLN A 136 -38.35 -51.81 -34.76
C GLN A 136 -38.43 -50.38 -35.29
N ARG A 137 -37.70 -49.45 -34.67
CA ARG A 137 -37.69 -48.04 -35.10
C ARG A 137 -37.13 -47.94 -36.54
N PRO A 138 -37.84 -47.33 -37.49
CA PRO A 138 -37.38 -47.17 -38.86
C PRO A 138 -36.15 -46.25 -38.94
N THR A 139 -35.45 -46.24 -40.08
CA THR A 139 -34.46 -45.20 -40.34
C THR A 139 -35.14 -43.83 -40.43
N ILE A 140 -34.34 -42.76 -40.42
CA ILE A 140 -34.88 -41.39 -40.45
C ILE A 140 -35.35 -41.04 -41.86
N GLU A 141 -34.69 -41.64 -42.84
CA GLU A 141 -34.93 -41.58 -44.27
C GLU A 141 -36.25 -42.33 -44.60
N ASP A 142 -36.42 -43.56 -44.13
CA ASP A 142 -37.68 -44.32 -44.26
C ASP A 142 -38.85 -43.58 -43.62
N PHE A 143 -38.65 -43.06 -42.40
CA PHE A 143 -39.66 -42.29 -41.67
C PHE A 143 -40.03 -41.01 -42.43
N ALA A 144 -39.05 -40.28 -42.96
CA ALA A 144 -39.28 -39.03 -43.68
C ALA A 144 -39.98 -39.22 -45.04
N ALA A 145 -39.81 -40.38 -45.66
CA ALA A 145 -40.53 -40.77 -46.87
C ALA A 145 -41.95 -41.31 -46.59
N ALA A 146 -42.17 -41.99 -45.46
CA ALA A 146 -43.46 -42.60 -45.11
C ALA A 146 -44.44 -41.64 -44.40
N GLU A 147 -43.94 -40.65 -43.67
CA GLU A 147 -44.74 -39.70 -42.89
C GLU A 147 -45.50 -38.69 -43.78
N LYS A 148 -46.77 -38.48 -43.48
CA LYS A 148 -47.71 -37.68 -44.28
C LYS A 148 -48.19 -36.40 -43.57
N GLU A 149 -48.03 -36.30 -42.26
CA GLU A 149 -48.48 -35.13 -41.49
C GLU A 149 -47.45 -33.99 -41.62
N MET A 150 -47.73 -33.00 -42.47
CA MET A 150 -46.86 -31.84 -42.69
C MET A 150 -47.19 -30.68 -41.75
N PHE A 151 -46.18 -29.91 -41.36
CA PHE A 151 -46.34 -28.73 -40.48
C PHE A 151 -45.98 -27.44 -41.22
N PRO A 152 -46.72 -26.34 -40.99
CA PRO A 152 -46.34 -25.03 -41.51
C PRO A 152 -45.04 -24.53 -40.84
N PRO A 153 -44.41 -23.45 -41.33
CA PRO A 153 -43.37 -22.74 -40.58
C PRO A 153 -43.85 -22.28 -39.20
N GLY A 154 -42.94 -22.20 -38.23
CA GLY A 154 -43.24 -21.62 -36.92
C GLY A 154 -43.51 -20.11 -36.99
N LYS A 155 -44.28 -19.59 -36.03
CA LYS A 155 -44.36 -18.13 -35.79
C LYS A 155 -43.02 -17.61 -35.27
N ALA A 156 -42.77 -16.30 -35.34
CA ALA A 156 -41.62 -15.68 -34.66
C ALA A 156 -41.61 -16.02 -33.16
N CYS A 157 -40.42 -16.14 -32.57
CA CYS A 157 -40.22 -16.44 -31.15
C CYS A 157 -40.82 -15.35 -30.25
N ALA A 158 -41.60 -15.75 -29.24
CA ALA A 158 -42.23 -14.83 -28.29
C ALA A 158 -41.25 -14.04 -27.40
N SER A 159 -39.98 -14.45 -27.28
CA SER A 159 -38.96 -13.71 -26.51
C SER A 159 -38.65 -12.35 -27.13
N ARG A 160 -38.72 -11.28 -26.35
CA ARG A 160 -38.46 -9.89 -26.81
C ARG A 160 -37.13 -9.80 -27.59
N GLY A 161 -37.17 -9.19 -28.77
CA GLY A 161 -36.00 -9.00 -29.65
C GLY A 161 -35.57 -10.23 -30.46
N CYS A 162 -36.22 -11.39 -30.31
CA CYS A 162 -35.84 -12.63 -30.97
C CYS A 162 -36.52 -12.83 -32.34
N GLY A 163 -35.80 -12.64 -33.43
CA GLY A 163 -36.29 -12.92 -34.79
C GLY A 163 -36.38 -14.40 -35.20
N GLU A 164 -35.81 -15.33 -34.42
CA GLU A 164 -35.78 -16.76 -34.75
C GLU A 164 -37.17 -17.43 -34.79
N GLU A 165 -37.29 -18.48 -35.61
CA GLU A 165 -38.51 -19.30 -35.71
C GLU A 165 -38.81 -20.08 -34.41
N SER A 166 -40.06 -20.03 -33.95
CA SER A 166 -40.51 -20.79 -32.78
C SER A 166 -40.55 -22.29 -33.07
N ASN A 167 -40.18 -23.12 -32.08
CA ASN A 167 -40.12 -24.57 -32.22
C ASN A 167 -41.50 -25.28 -32.18
N GLN A 168 -42.59 -24.51 -32.35
CA GLN A 168 -43.99 -24.94 -32.34
C GLN A 168 -44.45 -25.68 -31.07
N ARG A 169 -43.70 -25.61 -29.97
CA ARG A 169 -44.21 -25.97 -28.63
C ARG A 169 -45.11 -24.85 -28.12
N ALA A 170 -46.05 -25.17 -27.22
CA ALA A 170 -47.03 -24.25 -26.65
C ALA A 170 -46.44 -22.95 -26.05
N SER A 171 -45.16 -22.95 -25.64
CA SER A 171 -44.44 -21.74 -25.21
C SER A 171 -44.18 -20.68 -26.30
N GLY A 172 -44.32 -21.00 -27.59
CA GLY A 172 -44.05 -20.03 -28.68
C GLY A 172 -42.58 -19.56 -28.79
N LEU A 173 -41.64 -20.23 -28.12
CA LEU A 173 -40.21 -19.90 -28.11
C LEU A 173 -39.45 -20.65 -29.21
N CYS A 174 -38.35 -20.07 -29.72
CA CYS A 174 -37.37 -20.82 -30.51
C CYS A 174 -36.65 -21.86 -29.62
N LEU A 175 -35.91 -22.81 -30.23
CA LEU A 175 -35.21 -23.86 -29.49
C LEU A 175 -34.32 -23.30 -28.37
N TRP A 176 -33.56 -22.25 -28.68
CA TRP A 176 -32.59 -21.62 -27.79
C TRP A 176 -33.27 -21.02 -26.55
N HIS A 177 -34.30 -20.19 -26.77
CA HIS A 177 -35.09 -19.60 -25.69
C HIS A 177 -35.90 -20.64 -24.91
N HIS A 178 -36.47 -21.67 -25.55
CA HIS A 178 -37.19 -22.73 -24.84
C HIS A 178 -36.30 -23.51 -23.87
N ALA A 179 -35.07 -23.84 -24.29
CA ALA A 179 -34.09 -24.52 -23.44
C ALA A 179 -33.49 -23.61 -22.33
N MET A 180 -33.55 -22.30 -22.50
CA MET A 180 -33.20 -21.31 -21.47
C MET A 180 -34.34 -21.15 -20.46
N PHE A 181 -35.57 -20.98 -20.93
CA PHE A 181 -36.79 -20.95 -20.13
C PHE A 181 -36.92 -22.21 -19.26
N GLY A 182 -36.71 -23.41 -19.82
CA GLY A 182 -36.72 -24.67 -19.06
C GLY A 182 -35.68 -24.81 -17.93
N LYS A 183 -34.75 -23.85 -17.81
CA LYS A 183 -33.83 -23.71 -16.65
C LYS A 183 -34.33 -22.64 -15.69
N LEU A 184 -34.72 -21.47 -16.18
CA LEU A 184 -35.22 -20.37 -15.35
C LEU A 184 -36.58 -20.70 -14.70
N ALA A 185 -37.44 -21.48 -15.35
CA ALA A 185 -38.67 -22.01 -14.78
C ALA A 185 -38.43 -22.89 -13.54
N LYS A 186 -37.37 -23.72 -13.54
CA LYS A 186 -36.95 -24.50 -12.36
C LYS A 186 -36.46 -23.64 -11.19
N LEU A 187 -36.15 -22.37 -11.46
CA LEU A 187 -35.71 -21.37 -10.49
C LEU A 187 -36.86 -20.43 -10.07
N GLY A 188 -38.05 -20.57 -10.68
CA GLY A 188 -39.27 -19.81 -10.37
C GLY A 188 -39.55 -18.61 -11.30
N VAL A 189 -38.95 -18.55 -12.50
CA VAL A 189 -39.32 -17.56 -13.52
C VAL A 189 -40.44 -18.12 -14.40
N ASP A 190 -41.61 -17.50 -14.39
CA ASP A 190 -42.74 -17.87 -15.24
C ASP A 190 -42.51 -17.47 -16.72
N HIS A 191 -43.48 -17.80 -17.58
CA HIS A 191 -43.37 -17.58 -19.01
C HIS A 191 -43.47 -16.11 -19.42
N GLU A 192 -44.27 -15.29 -18.72
CA GLU A 192 -44.48 -13.88 -19.02
C GLU A 192 -43.26 -13.05 -18.63
N ALA A 193 -42.76 -13.26 -17.40
CA ALA A 193 -41.50 -12.70 -16.90
C ALA A 193 -40.29 -13.15 -17.73
N PHE A 194 -40.36 -14.33 -18.36
CA PHE A 194 -39.37 -14.74 -19.35
C PHE A 194 -39.48 -13.92 -20.63
N ILE A 195 -40.62 -13.91 -21.34
CA ILE A 195 -40.72 -13.25 -22.66
C ILE A 195 -40.55 -11.73 -22.62
N ALA A 196 -40.88 -11.08 -21.50
CA ALA A 196 -40.77 -9.63 -21.33
C ALA A 196 -39.33 -9.09 -21.42
N VAL A 197 -38.32 -9.91 -21.13
CA VAL A 197 -36.90 -9.52 -21.08
C VAL A 197 -36.15 -10.04 -22.31
N GLU A 198 -35.52 -9.12 -23.05
CA GLU A 198 -34.67 -9.47 -24.21
C GLU A 198 -33.42 -10.25 -23.74
N ARG A 199 -33.07 -11.31 -24.47
CA ARG A 199 -31.92 -12.18 -24.14
C ARG A 199 -31.14 -12.63 -25.38
N PRO A 200 -29.84 -12.93 -25.23
CA PRO A 200 -29.00 -13.46 -26.31
C PRO A 200 -29.38 -14.90 -26.72
N LEU A 201 -29.16 -15.22 -28.00
CA LEU A 201 -29.47 -16.51 -28.61
C LEU A 201 -28.45 -17.60 -28.23
N GLY A 202 -28.73 -18.38 -27.17
CA GLY A 202 -27.87 -19.54 -26.83
C GLY A 202 -28.44 -20.54 -25.80
N ILE A 203 -28.32 -21.84 -26.08
CA ILE A 203 -28.64 -22.95 -25.14
C ILE A 203 -27.61 -22.99 -24.00
N ARG A 204 -26.38 -22.62 -24.32
CA ARG A 204 -25.24 -22.47 -23.42
C ARG A 204 -24.48 -21.25 -23.94
N TYR A 205 -24.29 -20.24 -23.09
CA TYR A 205 -23.18 -19.29 -23.25
C TYR A 205 -21.90 -20.09 -23.56
N HIS A 206 -21.12 -19.70 -24.56
CA HIS A 206 -19.81 -20.28 -24.89
C HIS A 206 -18.86 -20.08 -23.70
N ARG A 207 -17.83 -20.92 -23.51
CA ARG A 207 -17.00 -20.93 -22.26
C ARG A 207 -16.41 -19.56 -21.88
N HIS A 208 -16.26 -18.69 -22.87
CA HIS A 208 -15.73 -17.34 -22.80
C HIS A 208 -16.78 -16.24 -22.52
N GLU A 209 -18.06 -16.57 -22.51
CA GLU A 209 -19.18 -15.63 -22.29
C GLU A 209 -19.80 -15.74 -20.90
N PHE A 210 -20.35 -14.62 -20.41
CA PHE A 210 -21.32 -14.60 -19.30
C PHE A 210 -22.32 -13.45 -19.48
N CYS A 211 -23.49 -13.57 -18.85
CA CYS A 211 -24.54 -12.56 -18.91
C CYS A 211 -25.12 -12.31 -17.51
N PHE A 212 -25.44 -11.05 -17.21
CA PHE A 212 -26.03 -10.62 -15.93
C PHE A 212 -27.51 -10.23 -16.03
N ILE A 213 -28.16 -10.36 -17.19
CA ILE A 213 -29.53 -9.87 -17.42
C ILE A 213 -30.56 -10.44 -16.43
N ASP A 214 -30.44 -11.74 -16.11
CA ASP A 214 -31.32 -12.50 -15.21
C ASP A 214 -31.02 -12.29 -13.71
N LEU A 215 -30.02 -11.47 -13.35
CA LEU A 215 -29.73 -11.15 -11.95
C LEU A 215 -30.56 -9.93 -11.49
N PRO A 216 -30.92 -9.86 -10.19
CA PRO A 216 -31.60 -8.70 -9.62
C PRO A 216 -30.91 -7.38 -9.97
N PRO A 217 -31.65 -6.29 -10.31
CA PRO A 217 -31.07 -5.06 -10.85
C PRO A 217 -29.92 -4.45 -10.04
N ILE A 218 -30.05 -4.37 -8.70
CA ILE A 218 -28.95 -3.94 -7.82
C ILE A 218 -27.75 -4.88 -7.92
N LEU A 219 -27.96 -6.19 -7.90
CA LEU A 219 -26.88 -7.18 -7.90
C LEU A 219 -26.08 -7.19 -9.22
N ARG A 220 -26.75 -7.09 -10.38
CA ARG A 220 -26.02 -6.97 -11.66
C ARG A 220 -25.21 -5.68 -11.75
N THR A 221 -25.74 -4.58 -11.22
CA THR A 221 -25.07 -3.28 -11.23
C THR A 221 -23.88 -3.26 -10.26
N GLU A 222 -24.04 -3.77 -9.03
CA GLU A 222 -22.93 -3.98 -8.09
C GLU A 222 -21.85 -4.88 -8.72
N LEU A 223 -22.20 -5.99 -9.38
CA LEU A 223 -21.24 -6.88 -10.04
C LEU A 223 -20.53 -6.24 -11.26
N LEU A 224 -21.24 -5.44 -12.06
CA LEU A 224 -20.67 -4.72 -13.21
C LEU A 224 -19.68 -3.65 -12.76
N LEU A 225 -20.02 -2.86 -11.74
CA LEU A 225 -19.11 -1.89 -11.13
C LEU A 225 -17.86 -2.56 -10.54
N VAL A 226 -17.99 -3.75 -9.93
CA VAL A 226 -16.83 -4.53 -9.45
C VAL A 226 -15.95 -4.99 -10.61
N LEU A 227 -16.51 -5.33 -11.78
CA LEU A 227 -15.71 -5.65 -12.96
C LEU A 227 -15.00 -4.40 -13.52
N GLN A 228 -15.68 -3.26 -13.63
CA GLN A 228 -15.09 -1.98 -14.08
C GLN A 228 -13.95 -1.53 -13.14
N GLU A 229 -14.17 -1.56 -11.83
CA GLU A 229 -13.15 -1.24 -10.82
C GLU A 229 -11.93 -2.18 -10.95
N ARG A 230 -12.16 -3.48 -11.14
CA ARG A 230 -11.07 -4.46 -11.29
C ARG A 230 -10.30 -4.27 -12.59
N ASP A 231 -10.98 -3.90 -13.66
CA ASP A 231 -10.39 -3.64 -14.98
C ASP A 231 -9.52 -2.38 -14.97
N ARG A 232 -9.99 -1.30 -14.34
CA ARG A 232 -9.18 -0.09 -14.05
C ARG A 232 -7.94 -0.37 -13.19
N ASN A 233 -7.94 -1.44 -12.40
CA ASN A 233 -6.79 -1.93 -11.63
C ASN A 233 -6.03 -3.08 -12.35
N SER A 234 -6.21 -3.24 -13.67
CA SER A 234 -5.55 -4.22 -14.54
C SER A 234 -5.71 -5.70 -14.12
N TYR A 235 -6.77 -6.04 -13.36
CA TYR A 235 -7.07 -7.43 -13.03
C TYR A 235 -7.87 -8.13 -14.12
N ARG A 236 -7.39 -9.30 -14.55
CA ARG A 236 -8.10 -10.14 -15.54
C ARG A 236 -9.56 -10.43 -15.14
N ILE A 237 -10.47 -10.25 -16.10
CA ILE A 237 -11.86 -10.73 -16.02
C ILE A 237 -11.86 -12.23 -16.31
N LEU A 238 -12.50 -13.04 -15.46
CA LEU A 238 -12.54 -14.50 -15.61
C LEU A 238 -13.97 -14.97 -15.92
N PRO A 239 -14.32 -15.24 -17.20
CA PRO A 239 -15.68 -15.67 -17.57
C PRO A 239 -16.16 -16.90 -16.79
N ALA A 240 -15.29 -17.90 -16.59
CA ALA A 240 -15.62 -19.09 -15.81
C ALA A 240 -16.06 -18.77 -14.35
N THR A 241 -15.40 -17.79 -13.71
CA THR A 241 -15.74 -17.32 -12.36
C THR A 241 -17.07 -16.57 -12.36
N MET A 242 -17.29 -15.67 -13.34
CA MET A 242 -18.55 -14.93 -13.45
C MET A 242 -19.74 -15.85 -13.73
N ARG A 243 -19.58 -16.87 -14.58
CA ARG A 243 -20.62 -17.89 -14.81
C ARG A 243 -20.95 -18.69 -13.55
N ARG A 244 -19.95 -19.01 -12.71
CA ARG A 244 -20.20 -19.66 -11.42
C ARG A 244 -20.99 -18.73 -10.50
N ILE A 245 -20.64 -17.45 -10.43
CA ILE A 245 -21.37 -16.44 -9.65
C ILE A 245 -22.82 -16.31 -10.12
N VAL A 246 -23.07 -16.16 -11.43
CA VAL A 246 -24.43 -16.09 -12.00
C VAL A 246 -25.23 -17.35 -11.64
N ARG A 247 -24.64 -18.53 -11.78
CA ARG A 247 -25.29 -19.79 -11.41
C ARG A 247 -25.60 -19.85 -9.91
N VAL A 248 -24.66 -19.48 -9.03
CA VAL A 248 -24.83 -19.44 -7.58
C VAL A 248 -25.96 -18.47 -7.18
N ALA A 249 -26.00 -17.29 -7.81
CA ALA A 249 -27.03 -16.28 -7.59
C ALA A 249 -28.42 -16.79 -7.91
N LEU A 250 -28.57 -17.44 -9.07
CA LEU A 250 -29.82 -18.03 -9.52
C LEU A 250 -30.23 -19.23 -8.65
N GLU A 251 -29.32 -20.18 -8.40
CA GLU A 251 -29.56 -21.37 -7.56
C GLU A 251 -30.02 -21.02 -6.14
N THR A 252 -29.54 -19.91 -5.57
CA THR A 252 -29.85 -19.49 -4.18
C THR A 252 -30.78 -18.28 -4.09
N ARG A 253 -31.26 -17.76 -5.23
CA ARG A 253 -32.05 -16.52 -5.36
C ARG A 253 -31.44 -15.31 -4.63
N ALA A 254 -30.12 -15.27 -4.50
CA ALA A 254 -29.40 -14.23 -3.76
C ALA A 254 -29.53 -12.86 -4.43
N ARG A 255 -29.89 -11.82 -3.66
CA ARG A 255 -30.07 -10.44 -4.15
C ARG A 255 -28.96 -9.47 -3.70
N SER A 256 -27.94 -9.95 -3.00
CA SER A 256 -26.77 -9.16 -2.59
C SER A 256 -25.48 -9.97 -2.66
N ILE A 257 -24.35 -9.29 -2.84
CA ILE A 257 -23.02 -9.93 -2.88
C ILE A 257 -22.69 -10.66 -1.57
N HIS A 258 -23.15 -10.15 -0.42
CA HIS A 258 -22.99 -10.84 0.86
C HIS A 258 -23.72 -12.18 0.91
N ARG A 259 -24.95 -12.26 0.39
CA ARG A 259 -25.69 -13.53 0.25
C ARG A 259 -24.99 -14.51 -0.70
N LEU A 260 -24.39 -14.03 -1.80
CA LEU A 260 -23.57 -14.87 -2.68
C LEU A 260 -22.33 -15.42 -1.96
N LEU A 261 -21.66 -14.59 -1.16
CA LEU A 261 -20.44 -14.97 -0.45
C LEU A 261 -20.74 -16.06 0.59
N ASP A 262 -21.79 -15.88 1.39
CA ASP A 262 -22.25 -16.88 2.35
C ASP A 262 -22.67 -18.17 1.61
N ALA A 263 -23.39 -18.06 0.49
CA ALA A 263 -23.88 -19.18 -0.31
C ALA A 263 -22.79 -20.01 -1.01
N GLU A 264 -21.69 -19.40 -1.46
CA GLU A 264 -20.55 -20.13 -2.02
C GLU A 264 -19.66 -20.72 -0.91
N GLN A 265 -19.48 -20.01 0.22
CA GLN A 265 -18.75 -20.53 1.39
C GLN A 265 -19.45 -21.74 2.04
N GLY A 266 -20.79 -21.78 2.03
CA GLY A 266 -21.58 -22.90 2.55
C GLY A 266 -21.63 -24.15 1.66
N ARG A 267 -20.97 -24.17 0.49
CA ARG A 267 -20.95 -25.36 -0.38
C ARG A 267 -19.98 -26.43 0.15
N PRO A 268 -20.24 -27.73 -0.09
CA PRO A 268 -19.30 -28.80 0.28
C PRO A 268 -17.90 -28.69 -0.34
N ARG A 269 -17.76 -27.94 -1.46
CA ARG A 269 -16.48 -27.59 -2.11
C ARG A 269 -16.52 -26.13 -2.60
N PRO A 270 -16.22 -25.14 -1.73
CA PRO A 270 -16.18 -23.73 -2.10
C PRO A 270 -15.05 -23.44 -3.09
N ASP A 271 -15.28 -22.51 -4.01
CA ASP A 271 -14.30 -22.09 -5.02
C ASP A 271 -13.48 -20.90 -4.53
N ALA A 272 -12.17 -21.10 -4.34
CA ALA A 272 -11.29 -20.07 -3.80
C ALA A 272 -11.26 -18.79 -4.66
N ASN A 273 -11.44 -18.90 -5.98
CA ASN A 273 -11.46 -17.73 -6.86
C ASN A 273 -12.79 -16.96 -6.74
N VAL A 274 -13.92 -17.68 -6.65
CA VAL A 274 -15.23 -17.05 -6.42
C VAL A 274 -15.30 -16.43 -5.03
N VAL A 275 -14.85 -17.14 -3.98
CA VAL A 275 -14.81 -16.61 -2.62
C VAL A 275 -13.86 -15.41 -2.50
N GLY A 276 -12.72 -15.43 -3.21
CA GLY A 276 -11.82 -14.28 -3.30
C GLY A 276 -12.47 -13.07 -3.98
N PHE A 277 -13.08 -13.27 -5.15
CA PHE A 277 -13.82 -12.22 -5.86
C PHE A 277 -14.96 -11.65 -5.01
N LEU A 278 -15.82 -12.49 -4.45
CA LEU A 278 -17.00 -12.06 -3.68
C LEU A 278 -16.64 -11.34 -2.37
N ARG A 279 -15.48 -11.62 -1.76
CA ARG A 279 -14.97 -10.83 -0.61
C ARG A 279 -14.61 -9.40 -1.03
N HIS A 280 -13.90 -9.25 -2.14
CA HIS A 280 -13.53 -7.93 -2.68
C HIS A 280 -14.77 -7.17 -3.19
N ALA A 281 -15.69 -7.87 -3.85
CA ALA A 281 -16.96 -7.33 -4.31
C ALA A 281 -17.84 -6.84 -3.14
N GLY A 282 -17.92 -7.61 -2.05
CA GLY A 282 -18.68 -7.22 -0.85
C GLY A 282 -18.10 -6.00 -0.14
N LEU A 283 -16.77 -5.87 -0.14
CA LEU A 283 -16.06 -4.69 0.36
C LEU A 283 -16.37 -3.43 -0.46
N LEU A 284 -16.41 -3.53 -1.80
CA LEU A 284 -16.78 -2.40 -2.66
C LEU A 284 -18.26 -2.02 -2.48
N ALA A 285 -19.17 -3.00 -2.47
CA ALA A 285 -20.59 -2.77 -2.19
C ALA A 285 -20.84 -2.14 -0.80
N ALA A 286 -20.08 -2.55 0.22
CA ALA A 286 -20.15 -1.94 1.54
C ALA A 286 -19.71 -0.45 1.52
N ARG A 287 -18.64 -0.10 0.80
CA ARG A 287 -18.23 1.31 0.59
C ARG A 287 -19.31 2.12 -0.14
N TRP A 288 -19.93 1.56 -1.18
CA TRP A 288 -21.01 2.22 -1.93
C TRP A 288 -22.24 2.48 -1.06
N ARG A 289 -22.62 1.54 -0.17
CA ARG A 289 -23.74 1.72 0.77
C ARG A 289 -23.49 2.79 1.82
N TYR A 290 -22.27 2.88 2.36
CA TYR A 290 -21.90 4.00 3.25
C TYR A 290 -21.90 5.34 2.51
N ARG A 291 -21.38 5.39 1.28
CA ARG A 291 -21.39 6.62 0.44
C ARG A 291 -22.82 7.07 0.09
N HIS A 292 -23.72 6.15 -0.26
CA HIS A 292 -25.13 6.45 -0.55
C HIS A 292 -25.90 6.93 0.70
N SER A 293 -25.71 6.26 1.84
CA SER A 293 -26.43 6.58 3.08
C SER A 293 -25.87 7.78 3.87
N GLY A 294 -24.75 8.36 3.44
CA GLY A 294 -24.05 9.44 4.15
C GLY A 294 -23.47 9.04 5.51
N ARG A 295 -23.52 7.75 5.88
CA ARG A 295 -23.08 7.26 7.18
C ARG A 295 -21.57 7.06 7.23
N ASP A 296 -20.91 7.66 8.20
CA ASP A 296 -19.53 7.34 8.53
C ASP A 296 -19.47 6.01 9.31
N MET A 297 -18.95 4.97 8.69
CA MET A 297 -18.70 3.66 9.31
C MET A 297 -17.83 3.73 10.57
N ARG A 298 -16.92 4.71 10.70
CA ARG A 298 -16.13 4.90 11.93
C ARG A 298 -16.98 5.42 13.10
N SER A 299 -18.28 5.68 12.92
CA SER A 299 -19.21 5.98 14.04
C SER A 299 -19.74 4.70 14.70
N GLU A 300 -19.83 3.59 13.98
CA GLU A 300 -20.39 2.33 14.48
C GLU A 300 -19.46 1.65 15.50
N ASP A 301 -19.99 0.66 16.25
CA ASP A 301 -19.21 -0.10 17.24
C ASP A 301 -18.48 -1.33 16.64
N VAL A 302 -18.72 -1.63 15.36
CA VAL A 302 -18.05 -2.72 14.62
C VAL A 302 -17.52 -2.15 13.31
N TRP A 303 -16.21 -2.02 13.21
CA TRP A 303 -15.52 -1.48 12.04
C TRP A 303 -14.97 -2.63 11.18
N ASP A 304 -15.19 -2.61 9.87
CA ASP A 304 -14.37 -3.41 8.95
C ASP A 304 -13.20 -2.55 8.46
N ALA A 305 -11.99 -2.90 8.89
CA ALA A 305 -10.76 -2.18 8.58
C ALA A 305 -10.48 -2.08 7.07
N ALA A 306 -10.93 -3.06 6.29
CA ALA A 306 -10.74 -3.10 4.85
C ALA A 306 -11.77 -2.26 4.11
N VAL A 307 -13.04 -2.27 4.54
CA VAL A 307 -14.07 -1.37 3.99
C VAL A 307 -13.70 0.08 4.32
N ILE A 308 -13.25 0.39 5.55
CA ILE A 308 -12.76 1.74 5.94
C ILE A 308 -11.52 2.15 5.13
N GLY A 309 -10.67 1.20 4.75
CA GLY A 309 -9.39 1.49 4.10
C GLY A 309 -8.25 1.81 5.07
N LEU A 310 -8.31 1.32 6.32
CA LEU A 310 -7.23 1.49 7.30
C LEU A 310 -5.92 0.84 6.80
N ARG A 311 -4.78 1.44 7.15
CA ARG A 311 -3.46 0.80 7.02
C ARG A 311 -3.42 -0.49 7.84
N LYS A 312 -2.78 -1.53 7.31
CA LYS A 312 -2.62 -2.86 7.94
C LYS A 312 -1.87 -2.77 9.26
N ASP A 313 -0.75 -2.04 9.24
CA ASP A 313 0.10 -1.75 10.38
C ASP A 313 0.79 -0.39 10.22
N ARG A 314 1.33 0.15 11.32
CA ARG A 314 2.05 1.45 11.32
C ARG A 314 3.32 1.51 10.47
N THR A 315 3.84 0.36 10.04
CA THR A 315 5.10 0.25 9.27
C THR A 315 4.89 0.16 7.76
N THR A 316 3.66 -0.03 7.30
CA THR A 316 3.35 -0.22 5.87
C THR A 316 2.28 0.77 5.39
N HIS A 317 2.41 1.19 4.13
CA HIS A 317 1.35 1.92 3.42
C HIS A 317 0.26 0.97 2.88
N THR A 318 0.38 -0.34 3.13
CA THR A 318 -0.55 -1.37 2.68
C THR A 318 -1.89 -1.25 3.41
N ILE A 319 -2.96 -1.05 2.65
CA ILE A 319 -4.34 -1.04 3.18
C ILE A 319 -4.78 -2.46 3.57
N CYS A 320 -5.60 -2.56 4.62
CA CYS A 320 -6.23 -3.81 5.04
C CYS A 320 -7.06 -4.43 3.90
N SER A 321 -6.82 -5.71 3.57
CA SER A 321 -7.67 -6.49 2.64
C SER A 321 -8.76 -7.30 3.35
N LYS A 322 -8.72 -7.36 4.69
CA LYS A 322 -9.72 -7.95 5.59
C LYS A 322 -9.49 -7.44 7.02
N GLY A 323 -10.53 -7.48 7.86
CA GLY A 323 -10.38 -7.51 9.31
C GLY A 323 -11.46 -6.72 10.06
N ILE A 324 -12.14 -7.40 10.99
CA ILE A 324 -13.11 -6.76 11.89
C ILE A 324 -12.39 -6.20 13.14
N LEU A 325 -12.76 -5.00 13.54
CA LEU A 325 -12.35 -4.32 14.76
C LEU A 325 -13.62 -4.06 15.58
N ASP A 326 -13.78 -4.77 16.68
CA ASP A 326 -15.04 -4.84 17.43
C ASP A 326 -14.91 -4.15 18.79
N PHE A 327 -15.47 -2.95 18.91
CA PHE A 327 -15.42 -2.14 20.12
C PHE A 327 -16.44 -2.59 21.18
N ARG A 328 -17.36 -3.52 20.85
CA ARG A 328 -18.42 -3.97 21.77
C ARG A 328 -17.90 -4.73 22.98
N SER A 329 -16.67 -5.28 22.91
CA SER A 329 -16.01 -5.91 24.07
C SER A 329 -15.68 -4.90 25.17
N ILE A 330 -15.65 -3.60 24.85
CA ILE A 330 -15.58 -2.50 25.81
C ILE A 330 -17.00 -2.26 26.34
N SER A 331 -17.32 -2.85 27.48
CA SER A 331 -18.64 -2.77 28.14
C SER A 331 -19.02 -1.36 28.60
N VAL A 332 -18.04 -0.55 29.05
CA VAL A 332 -18.24 0.80 29.57
C VAL A 332 -18.32 1.80 28.41
N ASN A 333 -19.49 2.40 28.20
CA ASN A 333 -19.78 3.20 27.00
C ASN A 333 -18.82 4.38 26.78
N TRP A 334 -18.47 5.14 27.82
CA TRP A 334 -17.54 6.29 27.65
C TRP A 334 -16.14 5.83 27.23
N LEU A 335 -15.62 4.71 27.77
CA LEU A 335 -14.39 4.11 27.28
C LEU A 335 -14.51 3.62 25.83
N ARG A 336 -15.69 3.12 25.41
CA ARG A 336 -15.93 2.69 24.02
C ARG A 336 -15.89 3.86 23.05
N GLN A 337 -16.55 4.97 23.36
CA GLN A 337 -16.52 6.17 22.51
C GLN A 337 -15.12 6.78 22.48
N ALA A 338 -14.47 6.95 23.64
CA ALA A 338 -13.10 7.44 23.72
C ALA A 338 -12.10 6.57 22.93
N ALA A 339 -12.24 5.23 22.92
CA ALA A 339 -11.39 4.34 22.13
C ALA A 339 -11.60 4.53 20.61
N LYS A 340 -12.85 4.75 20.16
CA LYS A 340 -13.16 5.08 18.77
C LYS A 340 -12.64 6.47 18.38
N GLU A 341 -12.89 7.48 19.21
CA GLU A 341 -12.43 8.86 19.00
C GLU A 341 -10.91 8.96 18.94
N TYR A 342 -10.19 8.37 19.89
CA TYR A 342 -8.72 8.29 19.87
C TYR A 342 -8.20 7.58 18.61
N SER A 343 -8.86 6.48 18.20
CA SER A 343 -8.51 5.76 16.97
C SER A 343 -8.75 6.58 15.69
N ARG A 344 -9.74 7.49 15.70
CA ARG A 344 -10.04 8.42 14.60
C ARG A 344 -9.06 9.59 14.57
N HIS A 345 -8.85 10.25 15.72
CA HIS A 345 -8.05 11.46 15.87
C HIS A 345 -6.60 11.24 15.40
N PHE A 346 -6.00 10.12 15.78
CA PHE A 346 -4.59 9.81 15.48
C PHE A 346 -4.36 8.96 14.21
N ASP A 347 -5.37 8.80 13.34
CA ASP A 347 -5.40 7.88 12.17
C ASP A 347 -4.66 6.55 12.41
N LEU A 348 -5.12 5.80 13.42
CA LEU A 348 -4.43 4.60 13.85
C LEU A 348 -4.57 3.46 12.83
N ALA A 349 -3.45 2.78 12.55
CA ALA A 349 -3.46 1.58 11.73
C ALA A 349 -4.20 0.42 12.45
N ALA A 350 -4.67 -0.55 11.68
CA ALA A 350 -5.58 -1.59 12.18
C ALA A 350 -4.94 -2.53 13.23
N ASP A 351 -3.61 -2.61 13.32
CA ASP A 351 -2.90 -3.22 14.46
C ASP A 351 -3.05 -2.38 15.75
N GLN A 352 -2.72 -1.09 15.67
CA GLN A 352 -2.83 -0.15 16.78
C GLN A 352 -4.26 -0.07 17.32
N VAL A 353 -5.28 -0.08 16.44
CA VAL A 353 -6.69 -0.09 16.88
C VAL A 353 -7.06 -1.39 17.62
N ARG A 354 -6.53 -2.56 17.22
CA ARG A 354 -6.74 -3.81 17.98
C ARG A 354 -6.12 -3.73 19.36
N ASP A 355 -4.93 -3.16 19.49
CA ASP A 355 -4.26 -3.05 20.78
C ASP A 355 -4.88 -1.97 21.67
N VAL A 356 -5.43 -0.88 21.09
CA VAL A 356 -6.32 0.07 21.80
C VAL A 356 -7.58 -0.64 22.31
N ILE A 357 -8.30 -1.40 21.46
CA ILE A 357 -9.49 -2.16 21.90
C ILE A 357 -9.14 -3.12 23.03
N ARG A 358 -8.07 -3.92 22.87
CA ARG A 358 -7.62 -4.89 23.88
C ARG A 358 -7.25 -4.25 25.20
N THR A 359 -6.49 -3.15 25.19
CA THR A 359 -6.09 -2.51 26.45
C THR A 359 -7.28 -1.80 27.12
N VAL A 360 -8.10 -1.07 26.37
CA VAL A 360 -9.29 -0.39 26.91
C VAL A 360 -10.32 -1.40 27.43
N GLN A 361 -10.40 -2.59 26.83
CA GLN A 361 -11.22 -3.70 27.33
C GLN A 361 -10.82 -4.11 28.76
N VAL A 362 -9.52 -4.14 29.11
CA VAL A 362 -9.07 -4.45 30.49
C VAL A 362 -9.58 -3.40 31.47
N ALA A 363 -9.35 -2.12 31.18
CA ALA A 363 -9.85 -1.01 32.00
C ALA A 363 -11.38 -1.02 32.12
N SER A 364 -12.10 -1.37 31.04
CA SER A 364 -13.55 -1.52 31.03
C SER A 364 -14.04 -2.67 31.94
N HIS A 365 -13.35 -3.82 31.96
CA HIS A 365 -13.71 -4.95 32.83
C HIS A 365 -13.35 -4.70 34.31
N ALA A 366 -12.39 -3.81 34.59
CA ALA A 366 -12.17 -3.29 35.93
C ALA A 366 -13.29 -2.32 36.34
N LEU A 367 -13.54 -1.27 35.55
CA LEU A 367 -14.51 -0.22 35.87
C LEU A 367 -15.97 -0.70 35.87
N ALA A 368 -16.36 -1.67 35.05
CA ALA A 368 -17.71 -2.25 35.08
C ALA A 368 -18.09 -2.88 36.43
N ARG A 369 -17.11 -3.19 37.29
CA ARG A 369 -17.31 -3.69 38.67
C ARG A 369 -17.23 -2.58 39.73
N ARG A 370 -17.29 -1.30 39.35
CA ARG A 370 -17.15 -0.13 40.23
C ARG A 370 -18.42 0.72 40.24
N PRO A 371 -18.92 1.22 41.38
CA PRO A 371 -20.18 1.97 41.47
C PRO A 371 -20.28 3.18 40.53
N HIS A 372 -19.17 3.87 40.28
CA HIS A 372 -19.09 5.04 39.41
C HIS A 372 -18.42 4.76 38.05
N GLY A 373 -18.16 3.50 37.70
CA GLY A 373 -17.36 3.13 36.51
C GLY A 373 -17.90 3.64 35.17
N THR A 374 -19.21 3.88 35.08
CA THR A 374 -19.90 4.42 33.90
C THR A 374 -19.92 5.95 33.83
N ARG A 375 -19.48 6.65 34.89
CA ARG A 375 -19.55 8.11 35.06
C ARG A 375 -18.13 8.69 35.19
N PRO A 376 -17.48 9.11 34.08
CA PRO A 376 -16.06 9.51 34.09
C PRO A 376 -15.78 10.65 35.08
N GLU A 377 -16.72 11.58 35.22
CA GLU A 377 -16.66 12.70 36.18
C GLU A 377 -16.72 12.29 37.66
N GLN A 378 -17.18 11.07 38.00
CA GLN A 378 -17.29 10.57 39.38
C GLN A 378 -16.17 9.59 39.79
N LEU A 379 -15.22 9.28 38.90
CA LEU A 379 -14.16 8.30 39.16
C LEU A 379 -13.18 8.75 40.26
N THR A 380 -12.67 7.78 41.04
CA THR A 380 -11.80 8.00 42.20
C THR A 380 -10.44 7.31 42.07
N ARG A 381 -9.54 7.59 43.02
CA ARG A 381 -8.26 6.85 43.15
C ARG A 381 -8.47 5.35 43.40
N ALA A 382 -9.56 4.93 44.06
CA ALA A 382 -9.84 3.51 44.27
C ALA A 382 -10.20 2.80 42.95
N ASP A 383 -10.86 3.51 42.03
CA ASP A 383 -11.22 2.99 40.72
C ASP A 383 -10.00 2.98 39.77
N ALA A 384 -9.11 3.97 39.90
CA ALA A 384 -7.79 3.94 39.26
C ALA A 384 -6.97 2.72 39.73
N ASN A 385 -6.86 2.50 41.05
CA ASN A 385 -6.14 1.35 41.59
C ASN A 385 -6.71 0.01 41.10
N ALA A 386 -8.05 -0.12 41.02
CA ALA A 386 -8.70 -1.31 40.47
C ALA A 386 -8.38 -1.55 38.98
N VAL A 387 -8.19 -0.50 38.18
CA VAL A 387 -7.72 -0.61 36.79
C VAL A 387 -6.25 -1.03 36.74
N VAL A 388 -5.36 -0.42 37.55
CA VAL A 388 -3.94 -0.81 37.60
C VAL A 388 -3.77 -2.27 38.02
N ASP A 389 -4.56 -2.73 39.00
CA ASP A 389 -4.55 -4.11 39.46
C ASP A 389 -4.98 -5.11 38.38
N ALA A 390 -6.01 -4.76 37.59
CA ALA A 390 -6.42 -5.58 36.45
C ALA A 390 -5.35 -5.72 35.36
N TYR A 391 -4.40 -4.78 35.25
CA TYR A 391 -3.21 -4.96 34.40
C TYR A 391 -2.09 -5.75 35.10
N ARG A 392 -1.91 -5.64 36.42
CA ARG A 392 -0.95 -6.48 37.20
C ARG A 392 -1.30 -7.97 37.06
N HIS A 393 -2.59 -8.28 37.13
CA HIS A 393 -3.15 -9.63 37.06
C HIS A 393 -3.71 -10.01 35.68
N LEU A 394 -3.23 -9.35 34.60
CA LEU A 394 -3.70 -9.63 33.23
C LEU A 394 -3.29 -11.04 32.76
N THR A 395 -4.27 -11.80 32.27
CA THR A 395 -4.13 -13.17 31.76
C THR A 395 -4.30 -13.26 30.23
N GLY A 396 -4.06 -14.44 29.66
CA GLY A 396 -4.41 -14.78 28.28
C GLY A 396 -5.78 -15.47 28.14
N PRO A 397 -6.19 -15.83 26.91
CA PRO A 397 -7.44 -16.55 26.64
C PRO A 397 -7.46 -17.99 27.20
N ASP A 398 -6.26 -18.49 27.47
CA ASP A 398 -5.90 -19.73 28.16
C ASP A 398 -6.04 -19.64 29.69
N GLY A 399 -6.19 -18.42 30.24
CA GLY A 399 -6.19 -18.15 31.68
C GLY A 399 -4.81 -17.91 32.29
N GLU A 400 -3.73 -18.17 31.55
CA GLU A 400 -2.35 -18.04 32.04
C GLU A 400 -1.92 -16.58 32.21
N PRO A 401 -1.11 -16.22 33.23
CA PRO A 401 -0.61 -14.86 33.41
C PRO A 401 0.20 -14.37 32.21
N ARG A 402 -0.04 -13.13 31.76
CA ARG A 402 0.79 -12.49 30.75
C ARG A 402 2.19 -12.18 31.29
N THR A 403 3.17 -12.09 30.40
CA THR A 403 4.51 -11.60 30.75
C THR A 403 4.45 -10.12 31.12
N ASP A 404 5.32 -9.68 32.03
CA ASP A 404 5.31 -8.30 32.52
C ASP A 404 5.61 -7.27 31.42
N SER A 405 6.33 -7.67 30.36
CA SER A 405 6.50 -6.87 29.14
C SER A 405 5.15 -6.55 28.47
N VAL A 406 4.28 -7.56 28.29
CA VAL A 406 2.94 -7.37 27.71
C VAL A 406 2.03 -6.56 28.63
N LYS A 407 2.08 -6.80 29.94
CA LYS A 407 1.34 -5.99 30.94
C LYS A 407 1.76 -4.52 30.86
N TYR A 408 3.07 -4.27 30.85
CA TYR A 408 3.67 -2.95 30.76
C TYR A 408 3.23 -2.23 29.48
N ASP A 409 3.42 -2.85 28.31
CA ASP A 409 3.05 -2.23 27.01
C ASP A 409 1.56 -1.89 26.93
N TYR A 410 0.68 -2.80 27.37
CA TYR A 410 -0.77 -2.57 27.36
C TYR A 410 -1.14 -1.41 28.29
N PHE A 411 -0.63 -1.39 29.52
CA PHE A 411 -0.89 -0.32 30.47
C PHE A 411 -0.32 1.03 29.98
N ARG A 412 0.87 1.04 29.40
CA ARG A 412 1.50 2.25 28.84
C ARG A 412 0.74 2.81 27.63
N LEU A 413 0.11 1.95 26.82
CA LEU A 413 -0.80 2.37 25.74
C LEU A 413 -2.09 3.00 26.30
N PHE A 414 -2.69 2.41 27.34
CA PHE A 414 -3.88 2.99 28.00
C PHE A 414 -3.57 4.33 28.67
N GLN A 415 -2.45 4.43 29.40
CA GLN A 415 -1.97 5.70 29.94
C GLN A 415 -1.69 6.74 28.85
N ARG A 416 -1.24 6.32 27.65
CA ARG A 416 -1.03 7.23 26.51
C ARG A 416 -2.37 7.76 26.02
N MET A 417 -3.35 6.90 25.79
CA MET A 417 -4.69 7.32 25.40
C MET A 417 -5.28 8.39 26.35
N LEU A 418 -5.14 8.20 27.67
CA LEU A 418 -5.62 9.15 28.67
C LEU A 418 -4.87 10.49 28.69
N ARG A 419 -3.57 10.53 28.36
CA ARG A 419 -2.77 11.77 28.35
C ARG A 419 -2.87 12.51 27.03
N ASP A 420 -2.73 11.77 25.93
CA ASP A 420 -2.54 12.31 24.59
C ASP A 420 -3.89 12.73 23.96
N GLY A 421 -5.00 12.10 24.35
CA GLY A 421 -6.37 12.45 23.94
C GLY A 421 -7.13 13.33 24.95
N GLY A 422 -6.44 14.13 25.77
CA GLY A 422 -7.06 14.97 26.80
C GLY A 422 -7.93 16.12 26.26
N ASP A 423 -7.91 16.34 24.96
CA ASP A 423 -8.76 17.27 24.19
C ASP A 423 -10.06 16.64 23.67
N LEU A 424 -10.16 15.30 23.68
CA LEU A 424 -11.37 14.57 23.30
C LEU A 424 -12.45 14.77 24.37
N GLU A 425 -13.66 15.18 23.97
CA GLU A 425 -14.76 15.54 24.89
C GLU A 425 -15.04 14.46 25.95
N VAL A 426 -15.01 13.18 25.53
CA VAL A 426 -15.27 12.03 26.40
C VAL A 426 -14.17 11.82 27.45
N LEU A 427 -12.93 12.21 27.15
CA LEU A 427 -11.79 12.14 28.08
C LEU A 427 -11.61 13.41 28.92
N ALA A 428 -11.97 14.58 28.39
CA ALA A 428 -11.97 15.84 29.12
C ALA A 428 -12.90 15.82 30.37
N ARG A 429 -13.91 14.93 30.36
CA ARG A 429 -14.80 14.66 31.51
C ARG A 429 -14.21 13.77 32.60
N VAL A 430 -13.05 13.16 32.39
CA VAL A 430 -12.47 12.20 33.36
C VAL A 430 -11.97 12.91 34.61
N SER A 431 -12.48 12.50 35.77
CA SER A 431 -12.10 13.02 37.08
C SER A 431 -10.58 13.06 37.29
N ALA A 432 -10.05 14.22 37.69
CA ALA A 432 -8.65 14.40 38.05
C ALA A 432 -8.20 13.46 39.19
N ARG A 433 -9.13 12.94 40.01
CA ARG A 433 -8.84 11.93 41.05
C ARG A 433 -8.48 10.56 40.44
N PHE A 434 -8.96 10.25 39.24
CA PHE A 434 -8.64 9.03 38.50
C PHE A 434 -7.35 9.18 37.68
N MET A 435 -7.09 10.37 37.11
CA MET A 435 -5.94 10.66 36.25
C MET A 435 -4.55 10.44 36.88
N PHE A 436 -4.48 10.25 38.20
CA PHE A 436 -3.29 9.73 38.91
C PHE A 436 -2.75 8.42 38.28
N ILE A 437 -3.62 7.61 37.66
CA ILE A 437 -3.25 6.39 36.91
C ILE A 437 -2.21 6.61 35.82
N THR A 438 -2.05 7.83 35.30
CA THR A 438 -1.06 8.17 34.27
C THR A 438 0.37 8.37 34.81
N ALA A 439 0.54 8.41 36.14
CA ALA A 439 1.84 8.51 36.83
C ALA A 439 2.33 7.17 37.40
N GLU A 440 1.42 6.20 37.59
CA GLU A 440 1.74 4.83 38.01
C GLU A 440 2.68 4.11 37.02
N SER A 441 3.37 3.07 37.47
CA SER A 441 4.10 2.14 36.61
C SER A 441 3.89 0.71 37.06
N LEU A 442 3.84 -0.19 36.08
CA LEU A 442 4.01 -1.62 36.32
C LEU A 442 5.50 -1.97 36.28
N PRO A 443 5.92 -3.13 36.84
CA PRO A 443 7.23 -3.68 36.58
C PRO A 443 7.44 -3.83 35.06
N THR A 444 8.54 -3.27 34.55
CA THR A 444 9.03 -3.65 33.23
C THR A 444 9.83 -4.94 33.40
N ALA A 445 9.68 -5.89 32.47
CA ALA A 445 10.61 -7.01 32.40
C ALA A 445 12.05 -6.47 32.31
N GLY A 446 12.97 -7.02 33.10
CA GLY A 446 14.38 -6.63 33.06
C GLY A 446 14.95 -6.73 31.63
N PRO A 447 15.94 -5.90 31.26
CA PRO A 447 16.47 -5.87 29.90
C PRO A 447 16.86 -7.28 29.45
N HIS A 448 16.36 -7.72 28.30
CA HIS A 448 16.51 -9.09 27.79
C HIS A 448 18.00 -9.45 27.56
N LYS A 449 18.67 -9.91 28.63
CA LYS A 449 19.96 -10.58 28.59
C LYS A 449 19.78 -11.96 27.94
N ASN A 450 19.69 -11.96 26.60
CA ASN A 450 19.78 -13.15 25.76
C ASN A 450 21.12 -13.15 24.99
N PRO A 451 22.29 -13.23 25.66
CA PRO A 451 23.58 -13.30 24.97
C PRO A 451 23.77 -14.60 24.17
N GLY A 452 22.98 -15.65 24.45
CA GLY A 452 23.04 -16.97 23.80
C GLY A 452 22.03 -17.22 22.68
N LYS A 453 21.68 -16.21 21.87
CA LYS A 453 20.73 -16.37 20.74
C LYS A 453 21.34 -16.39 19.34
N ALA A 454 22.66 -16.25 19.21
CA ALA A 454 23.35 -16.59 17.96
C ALA A 454 23.38 -18.12 17.81
N ILE A 455 23.09 -18.63 16.61
CA ILE A 455 23.30 -20.05 16.29
C ILE A 455 24.82 -20.27 16.21
N PRO A 456 25.42 -21.22 16.95
CA PRO A 456 26.85 -21.45 16.90
C PRO A 456 27.34 -21.87 15.50
N ASP A 457 28.51 -21.41 15.08
CA ASP A 457 29.04 -21.65 13.72
C ASP A 457 29.09 -23.12 13.31
N HIS A 458 29.28 -24.05 14.26
CA HIS A 458 29.27 -25.48 13.97
C HIS A 458 27.87 -26.00 13.63
N ILE A 459 26.81 -25.41 14.21
CA ILE A 459 25.42 -25.69 13.83
C ILE A 459 25.09 -25.03 12.49
N ILE A 460 25.59 -23.81 12.23
CA ILE A 460 25.43 -23.17 10.92
C ILE A 460 26.05 -24.05 9.82
N ARG A 461 27.29 -24.52 10.00
CA ARG A 461 27.95 -25.43 9.05
C ARG A 461 27.17 -26.74 8.84
N LEU A 462 26.57 -27.30 9.89
CA LEU A 462 25.74 -28.50 9.79
C LEU A 462 24.47 -28.24 8.98
N LEU A 463 23.80 -27.10 9.20
CA LEU A 463 22.61 -26.69 8.44
C LEU A 463 22.94 -26.39 6.96
N ASP A 464 24.10 -25.77 6.69
CA ASP A 464 24.57 -25.52 5.33
C ASP A 464 24.87 -26.83 4.57
N ALA A 465 25.49 -27.80 5.26
CA ALA A 465 25.90 -29.09 4.69
C ALA A 465 24.76 -30.12 4.54
N ASN A 466 23.55 -29.76 4.93
CA ASN A 466 22.33 -30.58 4.81
C ASN A 466 21.16 -29.76 4.22
N LEU A 467 21.47 -28.69 3.45
CA LEU A 467 20.49 -27.73 2.96
C LEU A 467 19.46 -28.37 2.02
N GLU A 468 19.85 -29.39 1.27
CA GLU A 468 18.97 -30.17 0.40
C GLU A 468 17.84 -30.88 1.14
N LEU A 469 18.00 -31.17 2.44
CA LEU A 469 16.96 -31.74 3.30
C LEU A 469 15.86 -30.71 3.66
N LEU A 470 16.07 -29.41 3.42
CA LEU A 470 15.08 -28.36 3.66
C LEU A 470 14.00 -28.36 2.55
N ALA A 471 13.05 -29.27 2.65
CA ALA A 471 11.97 -29.49 1.69
C ALA A 471 10.57 -29.17 2.27
N VAL A 472 9.57 -29.03 1.40
CA VAL A 472 8.16 -29.12 1.82
C VAL A 472 7.74 -30.58 2.00
N ASP A 473 6.82 -30.82 2.94
CA ASP A 473 6.22 -32.13 3.18
C ASP A 473 5.47 -32.66 1.94
N ALA A 474 5.39 -33.99 1.79
CA ALA A 474 4.74 -34.64 0.65
C ALA A 474 3.23 -34.33 0.53
N ALA A 475 2.55 -33.92 1.61
CA ALA A 475 1.16 -33.46 1.60
C ALA A 475 1.01 -31.98 1.20
N TYR A 476 2.09 -31.26 0.87
CA TYR A 476 2.04 -29.85 0.49
C TYR A 476 1.32 -29.64 -0.85
N ALA A 477 0.14 -29.00 -0.80
CA ALA A 477 -0.68 -28.71 -1.97
C ALA A 477 -0.05 -27.62 -2.87
N VAL A 478 0.77 -28.04 -3.83
CA VAL A 478 1.49 -27.16 -4.76
C VAL A 478 0.50 -26.30 -5.60
N PRO A 479 0.65 -24.96 -5.62
CA PRO A 479 -0.17 -24.09 -6.46
C PRO A 479 -0.07 -24.40 -7.96
N ALA A 480 -1.19 -24.26 -8.67
CA ALA A 480 -1.29 -24.60 -10.09
C ALA A 480 -0.24 -23.89 -10.95
N GLY A 481 0.47 -24.66 -11.79
CA GLY A 481 1.55 -24.15 -12.65
C GLY A 481 2.93 -24.08 -12.00
N ARG A 482 3.13 -24.68 -10.82
CA ARG A 482 4.43 -24.81 -10.15
C ARG A 482 4.73 -26.28 -9.80
N THR A 483 5.99 -26.57 -9.48
CA THR A 483 6.45 -27.90 -9.04
C THR A 483 6.75 -27.92 -7.54
N MET A 484 6.87 -29.11 -6.95
CA MET A 484 7.30 -29.27 -5.55
C MET A 484 8.78 -28.88 -5.38
N ALA A 485 9.63 -29.28 -6.33
CA ALA A 485 11.05 -28.89 -6.36
C ALA A 485 11.26 -27.36 -6.36
N PHE A 486 10.42 -26.59 -7.04
CA PHE A 486 10.45 -25.12 -7.00
C PHE A 486 10.20 -24.56 -5.59
N HIS A 487 9.37 -25.22 -4.77
CA HIS A 487 9.09 -24.78 -3.40
C HIS A 487 10.21 -25.19 -2.43
N ASN A 488 10.83 -26.36 -2.62
CA ASN A 488 12.04 -26.74 -1.89
C ASN A 488 13.17 -25.73 -2.14
N LEU A 489 13.47 -25.45 -3.41
CA LEU A 489 14.48 -24.46 -3.79
C LEU A 489 14.17 -23.08 -3.20
N MET A 490 12.91 -22.64 -3.22
CA MET A 490 12.48 -21.38 -2.61
C MET A 490 12.74 -21.34 -1.09
N LEU A 491 12.50 -22.42 -0.35
CA LEU A 491 12.81 -22.50 1.09
C LEU A 491 14.32 -22.47 1.34
N GLN A 492 15.09 -23.20 0.54
CA GLN A 492 16.56 -23.24 0.59
C GLN A 492 17.16 -21.86 0.35
N THR A 493 16.71 -21.14 -0.68
CA THR A 493 17.10 -19.76 -0.95
C THR A 493 16.67 -18.81 0.19
N ILE A 494 15.49 -18.96 0.78
CA ILE A 494 15.06 -18.13 1.93
C ILE A 494 15.97 -18.36 3.15
N TYR A 495 16.36 -19.61 3.45
CA TYR A 495 17.35 -19.89 4.50
C TYR A 495 18.70 -19.22 4.18
N GLN A 496 19.23 -19.42 2.98
CA GLN A 496 20.50 -18.82 2.53
C GLN A 496 20.49 -17.29 2.65
N LEU A 497 19.41 -16.63 2.25
CA LEU A 497 19.26 -15.17 2.36
C LEU A 497 19.20 -14.69 3.81
N LEU A 498 18.43 -15.36 4.68
CA LEU A 498 18.35 -15.03 6.10
C LEU A 498 19.71 -15.19 6.80
N ARG A 499 20.37 -16.33 6.59
CA ARG A 499 21.65 -16.69 7.21
C ARG A 499 22.83 -15.91 6.63
N GLY A 500 22.83 -15.62 5.33
CA GLY A 500 23.93 -14.93 4.65
C GLY A 500 23.90 -13.41 4.83
N LEU A 501 22.71 -12.80 4.95
CA LEU A 501 22.57 -11.34 5.04
C LEU A 501 22.34 -10.82 6.47
N GLY A 502 21.99 -11.71 7.42
CA GLY A 502 21.71 -11.37 8.82
C GLY A 502 20.49 -10.46 9.01
N ARG A 503 19.59 -10.42 8.02
CA ARG A 503 18.47 -9.47 7.95
C ARG A 503 17.20 -10.00 8.59
N ARG A 504 16.28 -9.08 8.93
CA ARG A 504 14.97 -9.45 9.48
C ARG A 504 14.15 -10.18 8.40
N PRO A 505 13.32 -11.18 8.74
CA PRO A 505 12.49 -11.86 7.76
C PRO A 505 11.62 -10.92 6.92
N THR A 506 11.10 -9.84 7.53
CA THR A 506 10.33 -8.80 6.82
C THR A 506 11.13 -8.05 5.76
N GLU A 507 12.45 -7.92 5.92
CA GLU A 507 13.33 -7.28 4.94
C GLU A 507 13.56 -8.22 3.75
N ILE A 508 13.83 -9.51 4.02
CA ILE A 508 13.97 -10.55 2.99
C ILE A 508 12.68 -10.76 2.19
N TYR A 509 11.52 -10.81 2.86
CA TYR A 509 10.21 -10.93 2.18
C TYR A 509 9.81 -9.70 1.36
N SER A 510 10.52 -8.58 1.50
CA SER A 510 10.22 -7.31 0.80
C SER A 510 11.17 -7.04 -0.37
N LEU A 511 12.08 -7.96 -0.70
CA LEU A 511 13.01 -7.82 -1.83
C LEU A 511 12.25 -7.76 -3.17
N PRO A 512 12.43 -6.69 -3.99
CA PRO A 512 12.01 -6.71 -5.39
C PRO A 512 12.65 -7.85 -6.18
N ARG A 513 12.03 -8.24 -7.29
CA ARG A 513 12.49 -9.39 -8.10
C ARG A 513 13.88 -9.18 -8.70
N ASP A 514 14.16 -7.96 -9.15
CA ASP A 514 15.33 -7.65 -9.97
C ASP A 514 16.50 -7.09 -9.15
N THR A 515 16.54 -7.38 -7.84
CA THR A 515 17.58 -6.90 -6.92
C THR A 515 18.89 -7.67 -7.01
N LEU A 516 18.87 -8.95 -7.41
CA LEU A 516 20.10 -9.74 -7.52
C LEU A 516 20.97 -9.18 -8.66
N ARG A 517 22.25 -8.98 -8.37
CA ARG A 517 23.29 -8.50 -9.27
C ARG A 517 24.57 -9.27 -8.98
N GLU A 518 25.48 -9.29 -9.92
CA GLU A 518 26.81 -9.85 -9.73
C GLU A 518 27.82 -8.70 -9.66
N THR A 519 28.79 -8.81 -8.76
CA THR A 519 30.01 -7.98 -8.80
C THR A 519 30.86 -8.40 -9.99
N ASP A 520 31.85 -7.60 -10.36
CA ASP A 520 32.68 -7.86 -11.55
C ASP A 520 33.58 -9.12 -11.41
N ASP A 521 33.69 -9.68 -10.20
CA ASP A 521 34.27 -11.00 -9.87
C ASP A 521 33.22 -12.14 -9.75
N GLY A 522 32.02 -11.93 -10.29
CA GLY A 522 30.96 -12.94 -10.42
C GLY A 522 30.25 -13.31 -9.10
N GLN A 523 30.47 -12.56 -8.01
CA GLN A 523 29.84 -12.85 -6.73
C GLN A 523 28.44 -12.22 -6.65
N PRO A 524 27.39 -13.00 -6.34
CA PRO A 524 26.03 -12.47 -6.26
C PRO A 524 25.84 -11.57 -5.03
N TYR A 525 25.46 -10.32 -5.26
CA TYR A 525 25.04 -9.36 -4.24
C TYR A 525 23.65 -8.80 -4.57
N ILE A 526 23.05 -8.13 -3.59
CA ILE A 526 21.68 -7.62 -3.72
C ILE A 526 21.69 -6.09 -3.76
N ILE A 527 21.43 -5.52 -4.94
CA ILE A 527 20.98 -4.13 -5.07
C ILE A 527 19.52 -4.09 -4.62
N TYR A 528 19.32 -3.78 -3.34
CA TYR A 528 18.04 -3.29 -2.81
C TYR A 528 17.54 -2.10 -3.66
N VAL A 529 16.26 -1.73 -3.56
CA VAL A 529 15.79 -0.42 -4.08
C VAL A 529 16.79 0.63 -3.62
N ARG A 530 17.47 1.31 -4.56
CA ARG A 530 18.52 2.26 -4.18
C ARG A 530 17.84 3.39 -3.42
N GLU A 531 17.98 3.36 -2.09
CA GLU A 531 17.62 4.49 -1.22
C GLU A 531 18.57 5.67 -1.48
N SER A 532 19.72 5.43 -2.13
CA SER A 532 20.61 6.48 -2.59
C SER A 532 21.48 6.12 -3.80
N VAL A 533 22.03 7.14 -4.44
CA VAL A 533 23.09 7.08 -5.46
C VAL A 533 24.34 7.80 -4.95
N SER A 534 25.53 7.38 -5.39
CA SER A 534 26.79 8.02 -4.99
C SER A 534 26.96 9.40 -5.61
N THR A 535 27.65 10.28 -4.89
CA THR A 535 28.07 11.64 -5.29
C THR A 535 29.50 11.86 -4.77
N PRO A 536 30.25 12.88 -5.21
CA PRO A 536 31.69 12.99 -4.91
C PRO A 536 32.09 12.99 -3.42
N LEU A 537 31.17 13.26 -2.49
CA LEU A 537 31.44 13.43 -1.06
C LEU A 537 30.47 12.63 -0.15
N GLY A 538 29.60 11.79 -0.71
CA GLY A 538 28.48 11.19 0.02
C GLY A 538 27.41 10.62 -0.90
N LEU A 539 26.22 10.36 -0.37
CA LEU A 539 25.12 9.72 -1.11
C LEU A 539 23.92 10.67 -1.24
N CYS A 540 23.19 10.64 -2.35
CA CYS A 540 21.95 11.40 -2.56
C CYS A 540 20.73 10.45 -2.48
N THR A 541 19.72 10.76 -1.68
CA THR A 541 18.46 9.97 -1.51
C THR A 541 17.24 10.60 -2.19
N GLU A 542 17.43 11.47 -3.18
CA GLU A 542 16.30 12.09 -3.90
C GLU A 542 15.78 11.12 -4.96
N PRO A 543 14.51 10.65 -4.90
CA PRO A 543 14.03 9.54 -5.73
C PRO A 543 14.26 9.70 -7.24
N SER A 544 14.13 10.91 -7.77
CA SER A 544 14.23 11.21 -9.20
C SER A 544 15.68 11.14 -9.67
N ASN A 545 16.59 11.82 -8.98
CA ASN A 545 18.01 11.83 -9.25
C ASN A 545 18.66 10.45 -8.99
N VAL A 546 18.16 9.69 -8.01
CA VAL A 546 18.60 8.30 -7.78
C VAL A 546 18.17 7.39 -8.93
N LYS A 547 16.94 7.52 -9.44
CA LYS A 547 16.47 6.81 -10.63
C LYS A 547 17.27 7.19 -11.88
N ALA A 548 17.71 8.44 -11.99
CA ALA A 548 18.57 8.96 -13.06
C ALA A 548 20.09 8.77 -12.80
N ALA A 549 20.47 7.88 -11.89
CA ALA A 549 21.87 7.56 -11.57
C ALA A 549 22.79 8.77 -11.25
N GLY A 550 22.23 9.86 -10.71
CA GLY A 550 22.93 11.09 -10.34
C GLY A 550 22.96 12.18 -11.42
N GLN A 551 22.49 11.89 -12.65
CA GLN A 551 22.60 12.78 -13.81
C GLN A 551 21.49 13.85 -13.91
N SER A 552 20.61 13.97 -12.91
CA SER A 552 19.41 14.84 -12.97
C SER A 552 19.27 15.70 -11.71
N CYS A 553 20.40 16.19 -11.17
CA CYS A 553 20.44 16.94 -9.91
C CYS A 553 20.04 18.43 -10.11
N PRO A 554 18.86 18.89 -9.65
CA PRO A 554 18.42 20.28 -9.91
C PRO A 554 19.23 21.32 -9.12
N VAL A 555 19.84 20.92 -8.00
CA VAL A 555 20.69 21.79 -7.16
C VAL A 555 22.16 21.82 -7.60
N ARG A 556 22.46 21.39 -8.84
CA ARG A 556 23.79 21.46 -9.48
C ARG A 556 24.94 21.07 -8.55
N ASN A 557 24.82 19.89 -7.94
CA ASN A 557 25.84 19.29 -7.06
C ASN A 557 26.21 20.05 -5.77
N LYS A 558 25.45 21.08 -5.37
CA LYS A 558 25.57 21.77 -4.05
C LYS A 558 25.02 20.93 -2.90
N CYS A 559 25.48 19.68 -2.83
CA CYS A 559 24.93 18.59 -2.03
C CYS A 559 24.86 18.89 -0.54
N GLY A 560 25.88 19.56 0.03
CA GLY A 560 25.97 19.88 1.45
C GLY A 560 24.77 20.67 2.03
N GLY A 561 24.02 21.39 1.19
CA GLY A 561 22.79 22.08 1.58
C GLY A 561 21.48 21.30 1.33
N CYS A 562 21.52 20.19 0.61
CA CYS A 562 20.32 19.49 0.14
C CYS A 562 19.71 18.56 1.21
N GLN A 563 18.40 18.67 1.44
CA GLN A 563 17.69 17.84 2.43
C GLN A 563 17.67 16.33 2.12
N TYR A 564 17.98 15.94 0.88
CA TYR A 564 18.10 14.54 0.45
C TYR A 564 19.56 14.04 0.45
N TYR A 565 20.54 14.87 0.80
CA TYR A 565 21.94 14.45 0.84
C TYR A 565 22.28 13.74 2.16
N ARG A 566 22.99 12.62 2.07
CA ARG A 566 23.38 11.72 3.15
C ARG A 566 24.83 11.27 2.94
N ALA A 567 25.78 12.03 3.49
CA ALA A 567 27.08 11.46 3.77
C ALA A 567 26.99 10.49 4.95
N ASN A 568 27.95 9.56 5.04
CA ASN A 568 28.15 8.67 6.19
C ASN A 568 29.62 8.72 6.64
N LEU A 569 29.99 7.95 7.66
CA LEU A 569 31.32 8.01 8.28
C LEU A 569 32.48 7.77 7.31
N SER A 570 32.30 6.97 6.25
CA SER A 570 33.38 6.64 5.32
C SER A 570 33.77 7.77 4.37
N HIS A 571 32.90 8.77 4.23
CA HIS A 571 33.10 9.93 3.36
C HIS A 571 33.66 11.15 4.11
N LEU A 572 33.88 11.02 5.43
CA LEU A 572 34.27 12.12 6.29
C LEU A 572 35.58 12.81 5.83
N PRO A 573 36.67 12.09 5.48
CA PRO A 573 37.93 12.76 5.14
C PRO A 573 37.90 13.46 3.78
N GLN A 574 37.11 12.97 2.82
CA GLN A 574 36.87 13.66 1.55
C GLN A 574 36.05 14.94 1.79
N ILE A 575 35.07 14.91 2.68
CA ILE A 575 34.36 16.10 3.16
C ILE A 575 35.33 17.07 3.83
N ASP A 576 36.25 16.60 4.67
CA ASP A 576 37.26 17.42 5.34
C ASP A 576 38.22 18.10 4.33
N ALA A 577 38.70 17.36 3.34
CA ALA A 577 39.54 17.88 2.27
C ALA A 577 38.80 18.92 1.41
N HIS A 578 37.54 18.65 1.03
CA HIS A 578 36.73 19.59 0.25
C HIS A 578 36.37 20.84 1.05
N ILE A 579 36.14 20.71 2.37
CA ILE A 579 35.99 21.84 3.29
C ILE A 579 37.25 22.73 3.28
N VAL A 580 38.45 22.14 3.24
CA VAL A 580 39.71 22.87 3.17
C VAL A 580 39.87 23.54 1.81
N ALA A 581 39.63 22.83 0.71
CA ALA A 581 39.66 23.37 -0.66
C ALA A 581 38.75 24.60 -0.79
N LEU A 582 37.45 24.47 -0.50
CA LEU A 582 36.51 25.60 -0.55
C LEU A 582 36.92 26.75 0.38
N THR A 583 37.55 26.47 1.53
CA THR A 583 38.06 27.53 2.44
C THR A 583 39.27 28.26 1.83
N ALA A 584 40.12 27.57 1.05
CA ALA A 584 41.18 28.19 0.27
C ALA A 584 40.62 28.99 -0.92
N ASP A 585 39.68 28.43 -1.67
CA ASP A 585 39.01 29.11 -2.80
C ASP A 585 38.31 30.40 -2.34
N LEU A 586 37.59 30.35 -1.22
CA LEU A 586 36.99 31.53 -0.57
C LEU A 586 38.03 32.60 -0.18
N SER A 587 39.24 32.18 0.18
CA SER A 587 40.33 33.09 0.56
C SER A 587 40.99 33.71 -0.67
N ALA A 588 41.14 32.93 -1.75
CA ALA A 588 41.66 33.38 -3.04
C ALA A 588 40.68 34.30 -3.80
N ALA A 589 39.37 34.07 -3.66
CA ALA A 589 38.31 34.92 -4.23
C ALA A 589 38.38 36.38 -3.72
N GLY A 590 38.96 36.59 -2.54
CA GLY A 590 39.65 37.83 -2.15
C GLY A 590 38.89 39.14 -2.38
N GLY A 591 39.57 40.13 -2.97
CA GLY A 591 38.99 41.43 -3.34
C GLY A 591 38.46 41.48 -4.77
N ILE A 592 38.30 40.34 -5.44
CA ILE A 592 37.95 40.24 -6.87
C ILE A 592 36.57 39.60 -7.12
N ALA A 593 35.96 38.98 -6.11
CA ALA A 593 34.63 38.39 -6.20
C ALA A 593 33.60 39.16 -5.36
N GLU A 594 32.37 39.28 -5.89
CA GLU A 594 31.28 39.97 -5.22
C GLU A 594 30.89 39.34 -3.86
N PRO A 595 30.41 40.12 -2.87
CA PRO A 595 30.13 39.61 -1.52
C PRO A 595 29.16 38.42 -1.46
N TRP A 596 28.27 38.28 -2.44
CA TRP A 596 27.34 37.16 -2.53
C TRP A 596 28.04 35.83 -2.88
N VAL A 597 29.10 35.86 -3.69
CA VAL A 597 29.92 34.68 -4.02
C VAL A 597 30.68 34.22 -2.78
N HIS A 598 31.29 35.17 -2.07
CA HIS A 598 31.92 34.91 -0.76
C HIS A 598 30.93 34.31 0.24
N GLN A 599 29.70 34.80 0.28
CA GLN A 599 28.68 34.30 1.20
C GLN A 599 28.22 32.88 0.81
N SER A 600 27.98 32.63 -0.48
CA SER A 600 27.64 31.30 -1.01
C SER A 600 28.71 30.26 -0.65
N LEU A 601 29.99 30.59 -0.85
CA LEU A 601 31.10 29.71 -0.46
C LEU A 601 31.15 29.52 1.07
N LYS A 602 31.02 30.59 1.87
CA LYS A 602 30.96 30.51 3.35
C LYS A 602 29.82 29.59 3.83
N ASP A 603 28.66 29.63 3.19
CA ASP A 603 27.50 28.83 3.58
C ASP A 603 27.60 27.37 3.12
N GLU A 604 28.18 27.09 1.94
CA GLU A 604 28.49 25.74 1.48
C GLU A 604 29.56 25.07 2.37
N ILE A 605 30.68 25.78 2.62
CA ILE A 605 31.70 25.38 3.61
C ILE A 605 31.05 25.11 4.97
N SER A 606 30.14 25.99 5.41
CA SER A 606 29.44 25.82 6.68
C SER A 606 28.51 24.60 6.67
N SER A 607 27.92 24.26 5.52
CA SER A 607 27.04 23.09 5.41
C SER A 607 27.82 21.78 5.41
N TYR A 608 28.93 21.69 4.69
CA TYR A 608 29.83 20.55 4.82
C TYR A 608 30.46 20.49 6.23
N LYS A 609 30.87 21.61 6.85
CA LYS A 609 31.33 21.64 8.26
C LYS A 609 30.23 21.19 9.25
N ARG A 610 28.96 21.53 9.03
CA ARG A 610 27.81 21.01 9.80
C ARG A 610 27.69 19.49 9.62
N MET A 611 27.78 18.98 8.39
CA MET A 611 27.67 17.55 8.12
C MET A 611 28.85 16.74 8.66
N ARG A 612 30.09 17.21 8.46
CA ARG A 612 31.31 16.73 9.14
C ARG A 612 31.09 16.60 10.64
N THR A 613 30.58 17.65 11.28
CA THR A 613 30.36 17.68 12.73
C THR A 613 29.29 16.68 13.17
N ALA A 614 28.24 16.47 12.36
CA ALA A 614 27.23 15.45 12.61
C ALA A 614 27.82 14.03 12.47
N LEU A 615 28.66 13.78 11.47
CA LEU A 615 29.31 12.49 11.24
C LEU A 615 30.38 12.18 12.29
N LEU A 616 31.29 13.10 12.62
CA LEU A 616 32.23 12.96 13.74
C LEU A 616 31.51 12.66 15.07
N LYS A 617 30.33 13.25 15.27
CA LYS A 617 29.48 13.00 16.43
C LYS A 617 28.85 11.60 16.39
N GLU A 618 28.42 11.10 15.24
CA GLU A 618 27.89 9.74 15.10
C GLU A 618 29.00 8.68 15.27
N LYS A 619 30.15 8.92 14.67
CA LYS A 619 31.41 8.20 14.89
C LYS A 619 31.76 8.11 16.37
N SER A 620 31.65 9.22 17.10
CA SER A 620 31.89 9.28 18.55
C SER A 620 30.86 8.54 19.44
N ARG A 621 29.79 7.99 18.86
CA ARG A 621 28.76 7.19 19.56
C ARG A 621 28.98 5.68 19.44
N LEU A 622 29.69 5.22 18.40
CA LEU A 622 30.07 3.81 18.23
C LEU A 622 31.06 3.38 19.32
N THR A 623 31.21 2.07 19.56
CA THR A 623 32.21 1.58 20.54
C THR A 623 33.64 1.95 20.08
N PRO A 624 34.65 1.95 20.97
CA PRO A 624 36.04 2.18 20.56
C PRO A 624 36.50 1.21 19.47
N GLU A 625 36.02 -0.04 19.54
CA GLU A 625 36.36 -1.14 18.63
C GLU A 625 35.69 -0.97 17.26
N ASP A 626 34.38 -0.72 17.21
CA ASP A 626 33.67 -0.34 15.97
C ASP A 626 34.31 0.87 15.29
N ARG A 627 34.75 1.85 16.09
CA ARG A 627 35.28 3.13 15.62
C ARG A 627 36.70 2.98 15.09
N ALA A 628 37.52 2.13 15.71
CA ALA A 628 38.83 1.77 15.18
C ALA A 628 38.68 1.01 13.84
N ALA A 629 37.83 -0.01 13.79
CA ALA A 629 37.58 -0.77 12.56
C ALA A 629 37.08 0.10 11.38
N ILE A 630 36.25 1.11 11.67
CA ILE A 630 35.83 2.10 10.66
C ILE A 630 36.97 3.03 10.26
N ASP A 631 37.88 3.37 11.16
CA ASP A 631 38.96 4.33 10.89
C ASP A 631 40.13 3.70 10.14
N ASP A 632 40.43 2.43 10.43
CA ASP A 632 41.35 1.61 9.65
C ASP A 632 40.80 1.40 8.24
N ALA A 633 39.53 1.02 8.10
CA ALA A 633 38.88 0.87 6.79
C ALA A 633 38.85 2.19 5.99
N VAL A 634 38.58 3.32 6.65
CA VAL A 634 38.60 4.66 6.03
C VAL A 634 40.00 5.09 5.63
N THR A 635 41.03 4.74 6.40
CA THR A 635 42.43 5.02 6.08
C THR A 635 42.89 4.17 4.89
N LEU A 636 42.55 2.88 4.86
CA LEU A 636 42.85 1.97 3.76
C LEU A 636 42.24 2.46 2.43
N LEU A 637 41.00 2.98 2.48
CA LEU A 637 40.30 3.57 1.33
C LEU A 637 40.95 4.86 0.78
N GLN A 638 41.79 5.55 1.55
CA GLN A 638 42.45 6.81 1.14
C GLN A 638 43.86 6.62 0.59
N GLN A 639 44.50 5.47 0.83
CA GLN A 639 45.83 5.17 0.28
C GLN A 639 45.78 4.74 -1.20
N ILE A 640 44.57 4.59 -1.77
CA ILE A 640 44.34 4.38 -3.20
C ILE A 640 44.29 5.77 -3.89
N PRO A 641 45.16 6.08 -4.87
CA PRO A 641 45.22 7.40 -5.48
C PRO A 641 43.92 7.82 -6.18
N ALA A 642 43.43 9.03 -5.86
CA ALA A 642 42.27 9.63 -6.53
C ALA A 642 42.66 10.30 -7.86
N ALA A 643 41.80 10.18 -8.88
CA ALA A 643 41.95 10.86 -10.16
C ALA A 643 41.27 12.24 -10.15
N SER A 644 41.87 13.22 -10.82
CA SER A 644 41.44 14.64 -10.79
C SER A 644 40.11 14.90 -11.53
N PRO A 645 39.23 15.79 -11.01
CA PRO A 645 38.01 16.23 -11.67
C PRO A 645 38.23 17.45 -12.62
N PRO A 646 37.33 17.66 -13.60
CA PRO A 646 37.28 18.87 -14.46
C PRO A 646 36.52 20.06 -13.80
N PRO A 647 36.63 21.30 -14.36
CA PRO A 647 36.16 22.54 -13.70
C PRO A 647 34.67 22.93 -13.90
N GLU A 648 34.18 23.86 -13.07
CA GLU A 648 32.83 24.46 -13.11
C GLU A 648 32.74 25.75 -13.97
N THR A 649 31.52 26.19 -14.32
CA THR A 649 31.21 27.53 -14.91
C THR A 649 29.97 28.16 -14.23
N THR A 650 29.77 29.49 -14.38
CA THR A 650 29.09 30.36 -13.39
C THR A 650 27.96 31.27 -13.92
N GLY A 651 27.24 31.96 -13.02
CA GLY A 651 26.16 32.97 -13.29
C GLY A 651 24.79 32.57 -12.70
N GLY A 652 23.89 33.47 -12.26
CA GLY A 652 23.85 34.95 -12.17
C GLY A 652 22.88 35.43 -11.03
N HIS A 653 22.52 36.73 -10.93
CA HIS A 653 22.08 37.33 -9.64
C HIS A 653 21.11 38.56 -9.73
N ALA A 654 20.16 38.76 -8.77
CA ALA A 654 19.44 40.03 -8.44
C ALA A 654 18.45 39.93 -7.22
N ALA A 655 18.03 41.04 -6.59
CA ALA A 655 17.11 41.15 -5.41
C ALA A 655 16.53 42.59 -5.19
N VAL A 656 15.66 42.86 -4.16
CA VAL A 656 15.44 44.14 -3.37
C VAL A 656 14.22 44.07 -2.38
N ASP A 657 14.03 45.07 -1.47
CA ASP A 657 13.40 44.97 -0.11
C ASP A 657 12.32 46.11 0.24
N PRO A 658 12.07 46.69 1.47
CA PRO A 658 10.72 46.69 2.11
C PRO A 658 10.17 48.01 2.78
N ARG A 659 8.99 47.94 3.47
CA ARG A 659 8.47 48.76 4.63
C ARG A 659 7.03 48.33 5.07
N GLN A 660 6.41 48.71 6.21
CA GLN A 660 6.81 48.77 7.65
C GLN A 660 5.60 49.07 8.61
N HIS A 661 5.52 48.42 9.80
CA HIS A 661 4.75 48.84 11.04
C HIS A 661 3.18 48.90 10.98
N ARG A 662 2.36 49.09 12.06
CA ARG A 662 2.52 49.27 13.55
C ARG A 662 1.38 48.62 14.42
N GLN A 663 0.99 49.16 15.59
CA GLN A 663 0.05 48.65 16.65
C GLN A 663 -0.50 49.84 17.54
N PRO A 664 -1.14 49.72 18.75
CA PRO A 664 -1.71 48.57 19.53
C PRO A 664 -3.04 48.83 20.34
N ASN A 665 -3.47 47.82 21.13
CA ASN A 665 -3.76 47.88 22.60
C ASN A 665 -5.21 47.66 23.16
N VAL A 666 -5.49 46.41 23.60
CA VAL A 666 -6.24 46.08 24.84
C VAL A 666 -5.46 44.99 25.61
N SER A 667 -4.13 45.02 25.53
CA SER A 667 -3.27 43.87 25.88
C SER A 667 -2.76 43.90 27.32
N GLU A 668 -2.84 45.05 27.99
CA GLU A 668 -2.07 45.39 29.21
C GLU A 668 -2.31 44.45 30.39
N LYS A 669 -3.56 44.11 30.75
CA LYS A 669 -3.81 43.21 31.88
C LYS A 669 -3.28 41.79 31.65
N ARG A 670 -3.27 41.32 30.40
CA ARG A 670 -2.65 40.02 30.03
C ARG A 670 -1.12 40.15 29.96
N GLN A 671 -0.61 41.29 29.48
CA GLN A 671 0.82 41.60 29.48
C GLN A 671 1.40 41.71 30.89
N ALA A 672 0.68 42.24 31.88
CA ALA A 672 1.15 42.35 33.26
C ALA A 672 1.41 40.97 33.91
N ALA A 673 0.45 40.05 33.79
CA ALA A 673 0.62 38.67 34.26
C ALA A 673 1.74 37.93 33.51
N VAL A 674 1.83 38.12 32.19
CA VAL A 674 2.92 37.56 31.36
C VAL A 674 4.28 38.18 31.72
N ALA A 675 4.33 39.47 32.07
CA ALA A 675 5.55 40.16 32.49
C ALA A 675 6.08 39.63 33.83
N GLN A 676 5.21 39.35 34.80
CA GLN A 676 5.61 38.66 36.04
C GLN A 676 6.16 37.25 35.75
N LEU A 677 5.51 36.48 34.88
CA LEU A 677 5.99 35.15 34.50
C LEU A 677 7.33 35.19 33.73
N ILE A 678 7.53 36.21 32.89
CA ILE A 678 8.79 36.48 32.19
C ILE A 678 9.87 36.94 33.16
N ALA A 679 9.55 37.75 34.17
CA ALA A 679 10.49 38.18 35.20
C ALA A 679 10.99 36.97 36.01
N ALA A 680 10.08 36.12 36.49
CA ALA A 680 10.41 34.88 37.19
C ALA A 680 11.32 33.97 36.34
N LYS A 681 10.96 33.72 35.07
CA LYS A 681 11.79 32.94 34.14
C LYS A 681 13.14 33.59 33.81
N LYS A 682 13.23 34.93 33.77
CA LYS A 682 14.51 35.64 33.58
C LYS A 682 15.43 35.47 34.79
N THR A 683 14.90 35.48 36.02
CA THR A 683 15.68 35.17 37.23
C THR A 683 16.15 33.71 37.22
N GLU A 684 15.22 32.77 37.01
CA GLU A 684 15.55 31.33 36.94
C GLU A 684 16.60 31.01 35.85
N SER A 685 16.56 31.72 34.72
CA SER A 685 17.58 31.61 33.67
C SER A 685 18.93 32.18 34.13
N LYS A 686 18.97 33.34 34.80
CA LYS A 686 20.21 33.92 35.34
C LYS A 686 20.90 32.97 36.33
N ASP A 687 20.15 32.33 37.22
CA ASP A 687 20.69 31.42 38.22
C ASP A 687 21.26 30.15 37.58
N LYS A 688 20.55 29.59 36.60
CA LYS A 688 21.06 28.48 35.77
C LYS A 688 22.32 28.89 34.98
N HIS A 689 22.38 30.13 34.48
CA HIS A 689 23.56 30.68 33.79
C HIS A 689 24.74 30.93 34.75
N ALA A 690 24.50 31.19 36.03
CA ALA A 690 25.55 31.26 37.06
C ALA A 690 26.07 29.85 37.42
N SER A 691 25.18 28.88 37.64
CA SER A 691 25.53 27.48 37.92
C SER A 691 26.43 26.87 36.84
N VAL A 692 26.08 27.05 35.56
CA VAL A 692 26.87 26.55 34.42
C VAL A 692 28.30 27.11 34.40
N ARG A 693 28.47 28.41 34.67
CA ARG A 693 29.80 29.04 34.71
C ARG A 693 30.63 28.53 35.90
N LYS A 694 30.01 28.35 37.07
CA LYS A 694 30.68 27.77 38.26
C LYS A 694 31.10 26.32 38.05
N ALA A 695 30.26 25.50 37.41
CA ALA A 695 30.57 24.11 37.07
C ALA A 695 31.70 24.00 36.03
N ALA A 696 31.70 24.86 35.00
CA ALA A 696 32.79 24.92 34.02
C ALA A 696 34.13 25.28 34.67
N ALA A 697 34.18 26.32 35.52
CA ALA A 697 35.40 26.72 36.21
C ALA A 697 35.95 25.63 37.15
N LYS A 698 35.09 24.80 37.76
CA LYS A 698 35.52 23.64 38.57
C LYS A 698 36.13 22.53 37.71
N LEU A 699 35.47 22.15 36.61
CA LEU A 699 35.92 21.05 35.75
C LEU A 699 37.20 21.37 34.96
N LEU A 700 37.47 22.66 34.69
CA LEU A 700 38.68 23.14 34.03
C LEU A 700 39.99 22.81 34.79
N LYS A 701 39.89 22.57 36.10
CA LYS A 701 41.01 22.23 37.00
C LYS A 701 41.12 20.73 37.30
N GLY A 702 40.29 19.89 36.66
CA GLY A 702 40.32 18.43 36.84
C GLY A 702 41.26 17.72 35.86
N PRO A 703 41.65 16.46 36.16
CA PRO A 703 42.43 15.64 35.23
C PRO A 703 41.60 15.15 34.02
N GLU A 704 40.27 15.15 34.11
CA GLU A 704 39.38 14.85 32.98
C GLU A 704 39.11 16.08 32.10
N LEU A 705 38.99 15.85 30.79
CA LEU A 705 38.61 16.91 29.85
C LEU A 705 37.18 17.42 30.08
N LEU A 706 37.06 18.73 30.25
CA LEU A 706 35.81 19.46 30.30
C LEU A 706 35.03 19.28 29.00
N THR A 707 33.77 18.85 29.12
CA THR A 707 32.81 18.77 28.01
C THR A 707 31.53 19.51 28.37
N VAL A 708 30.78 19.97 27.36
CA VAL A 708 29.43 20.53 27.58
C VAL A 708 28.52 19.52 28.29
N SER A 709 28.75 18.21 28.08
CA SER A 709 28.01 17.13 28.74
C SER A 709 28.36 16.99 30.23
N SER A 710 29.63 17.12 30.64
CA SER A 710 30.00 17.10 32.07
C SER A 710 29.58 18.40 32.75
N VAL A 711 29.79 19.57 32.13
CA VAL A 711 29.34 20.86 32.70
C VAL A 711 27.82 20.91 32.88
N ALA A 712 27.02 20.48 31.89
CA ALA A 712 25.55 20.44 32.04
C ALA A 712 25.12 19.53 33.21
N ARG A 713 25.74 18.36 33.33
CA ARG A 713 25.47 17.37 34.38
C ARG A 713 25.83 17.90 35.76
N THR A 714 27.01 18.51 35.91
CA THR A 714 27.51 19.10 37.17
C THR A 714 26.79 20.39 37.55
N ALA A 715 26.22 21.14 36.59
CA ALA A 715 25.43 22.35 36.84
C ALA A 715 23.94 22.09 37.08
N GLY A 716 23.46 20.85 36.89
CA GLY A 716 22.04 20.49 37.04
C GLY A 716 21.12 21.03 35.94
N VAL A 717 21.62 21.29 34.72
CA VAL A 717 20.84 21.89 33.63
C VAL A 717 20.76 21.01 32.38
N SER A 718 19.77 21.26 31.53
CA SER A 718 19.69 20.59 30.22
C SER A 718 20.84 21.06 29.31
N ARG A 719 21.40 20.14 28.52
CA ARG A 719 22.39 20.48 27.48
C ARG A 719 21.84 21.49 26.48
N TRP A 720 20.52 21.47 26.22
CA TRP A 720 19.84 22.43 25.35
C TRP A 720 20.02 23.87 25.84
N LEU A 721 19.88 24.14 27.15
CA LEU A 721 20.08 25.50 27.70
C LEU A 721 21.49 26.03 27.41
N ILE A 722 22.53 25.21 27.57
CA ILE A 722 23.92 25.62 27.26
C ILE A 722 24.12 25.82 25.75
N TYR A 723 23.47 25.05 24.89
CA TYR A 723 23.61 25.18 23.44
C TYR A 723 22.77 26.28 22.80
N ASN A 724 21.67 26.70 23.44
CA ASN A 724 20.74 27.72 22.95
C ASN A 724 20.89 29.09 23.63
N THR A 725 21.57 29.19 24.78
CA THR A 725 22.10 30.47 25.29
C THR A 725 23.53 30.66 24.75
N PRO A 726 23.79 31.60 23.80
CA PRO A 726 25.10 31.75 23.17
C PRO A 726 26.25 32.02 24.15
N GLU A 727 26.01 32.84 25.18
CA GLU A 727 26.99 33.22 26.22
C GLU A 727 27.50 32.02 27.03
N LEU A 728 26.62 31.05 27.32
CA LEU A 728 27.01 29.82 28.01
C LEU A 728 27.78 28.90 27.06
N LYS A 729 27.30 28.77 25.83
CA LYS A 729 27.97 28.00 24.77
C LYS A 729 29.40 28.48 24.58
N THR A 730 29.63 29.78 24.42
CA THR A 730 30.97 30.36 24.23
C THR A 730 31.84 30.24 25.48
N THR A 731 31.27 30.45 26.68
CA THR A 731 32.05 30.30 27.94
C THR A 731 32.50 28.84 28.15
N VAL A 732 31.59 27.88 27.98
CA VAL A 732 31.89 26.45 28.17
C VAL A 732 32.78 25.90 27.06
N SER A 733 32.55 26.28 25.80
CA SER A 733 33.40 25.87 24.68
C SER A 733 34.81 26.44 24.78
N ARG A 734 34.98 27.71 25.17
CA ARG A 734 36.30 28.35 25.37
C ARG A 734 37.10 27.64 26.46
N ALA A 735 36.47 27.37 27.60
CA ALA A 735 37.06 26.58 28.69
C ALA A 735 37.51 25.17 28.21
N ALA A 736 36.66 24.49 27.43
CA ALA A 736 36.96 23.17 26.88
C ALA A 736 38.11 23.19 25.83
N SER A 737 38.22 24.26 25.04
CA SER A 737 39.29 24.41 24.04
C SER A 737 40.64 24.71 24.68
N GLN A 738 40.69 25.56 25.72
CA GLN A 738 41.93 25.86 26.44
C GLN A 738 42.54 24.59 27.06
N GLN A 739 41.72 23.75 27.72
CA GLN A 739 42.20 22.50 28.31
C GLN A 739 42.69 21.49 27.24
N ARG A 740 42.03 21.41 26.07
CA ARG A 740 42.47 20.52 24.98
C ARG A 740 43.74 20.99 24.28
N ALA A 741 43.96 22.31 24.16
CA ALA A 741 45.19 22.84 23.56
C ALA A 741 46.44 22.41 24.36
N ALA A 742 46.36 22.43 25.70
CA ALA A 742 47.42 21.95 26.58
C ALA A 742 47.61 20.41 26.54
N TRP A 743 46.56 19.66 26.21
CA TRP A 743 46.61 18.18 26.19
C TRP A 743 47.07 17.59 24.85
N ALA A 744 47.16 18.41 23.80
CA ALA A 744 47.52 17.97 22.45
C ALA A 744 49.03 18.03 22.14
N GLN A 745 49.87 18.34 23.12
CA GLN A 745 51.30 18.63 22.91
C GLN A 745 52.27 17.47 23.23
N GLY A 746 51.78 16.25 23.45
CA GLY A 746 52.62 15.04 23.37
C GLY A 746 52.07 13.79 24.06
N HIS A 747 52.21 12.63 23.38
CA HIS A 747 52.63 11.32 23.92
C HIS A 747 52.58 10.25 22.81
N GLU A 748 53.62 9.42 22.70
CA GLU A 748 53.72 8.31 21.73
C GLU A 748 53.17 6.98 22.31
N GLN A 749 53.10 5.91 21.51
CA GLN A 749 52.49 4.61 21.85
C GLN A 749 53.43 3.41 21.61
N GLU A 750 53.12 2.29 22.27
CA GLU A 750 53.67 0.95 21.99
C GLU A 750 52.55 -0.12 21.87
N GLY A 751 52.80 -1.18 21.08
CA GLY A 751 52.23 -2.51 21.34
C GLY A 751 51.28 -3.16 20.32
N MET A 752 51.80 -3.69 19.20
CA MET A 752 51.17 -4.77 18.42
C MET A 752 52.24 -5.62 17.73
N THR A 753 52.07 -6.95 17.60
CA THR A 753 53.20 -7.86 17.28
C THR A 753 53.33 -8.27 15.80
N PRO A 754 54.56 -8.51 15.29
CA PRO A 754 54.80 -8.53 13.82
C PRO A 754 54.20 -9.72 13.06
N LYS A 755 54.00 -10.86 13.71
CA LYS A 755 53.65 -12.13 13.02
C LYS A 755 52.21 -12.15 12.50
N GLY A 756 51.32 -11.37 13.09
CA GLY A 756 49.95 -11.17 12.57
C GLY A 756 49.93 -10.34 11.28
N ALA A 757 50.68 -9.23 11.26
CA ALA A 757 50.73 -8.30 10.12
C ALA A 757 51.21 -8.97 8.82
N ALA A 758 52.22 -9.85 8.91
CA ALA A 758 52.79 -10.55 7.76
C ALA A 758 51.78 -11.45 7.02
N THR A 759 50.82 -12.05 7.74
CA THR A 759 49.87 -13.02 7.16
C THR A 759 48.79 -12.33 6.33
N GLU A 760 48.26 -11.21 6.81
CA GLU A 760 47.17 -10.51 6.12
C GLU A 760 47.68 -9.60 4.99
N LEU A 761 48.94 -9.13 5.07
CA LEU A 761 49.62 -8.45 3.96
C LEU A 761 49.69 -9.30 2.68
N LEU A 762 49.89 -10.61 2.80
CA LEU A 762 49.95 -11.54 1.66
C LEU A 762 48.60 -11.64 0.93
N ARG A 763 47.50 -11.79 1.69
CA ARG A 763 46.13 -11.87 1.13
C ARG A 763 45.70 -10.59 0.41
N LEU A 764 46.10 -9.43 0.92
CA LEU A 764 45.77 -8.15 0.30
C LEU A 764 46.56 -7.89 -0.99
N HIS A 765 47.82 -8.35 -1.05
CA HIS A 765 48.64 -8.28 -2.28
C HIS A 765 48.02 -9.06 -3.44
N GLU A 766 47.59 -10.29 -3.18
CA GLU A 766 47.02 -11.19 -4.20
C GLU A 766 45.73 -10.61 -4.82
N ARG A 767 44.89 -9.97 -3.99
CA ARG A 767 43.64 -9.33 -4.43
C ARG A 767 43.88 -8.07 -5.29
N LEU A 768 44.94 -7.30 -5.00
CA LEU A 768 45.32 -6.12 -5.78
C LEU A 768 45.78 -6.47 -7.21
N ALA A 769 46.46 -7.61 -7.38
CA ALA A 769 46.94 -8.12 -8.66
C ALA A 769 45.83 -8.67 -9.59
N ALA A 770 44.63 -8.90 -9.06
CA ALA A 770 43.44 -9.27 -9.83
C ALA A 770 42.74 -8.03 -10.41
N VAL A 771 42.36 -7.08 -9.54
CA VAL A 771 41.64 -5.85 -9.91
C VAL A 771 42.41 -5.02 -10.94
N THR A 772 43.75 -5.00 -10.84
CA THR A 772 44.62 -4.29 -11.79
C THR A 772 44.50 -4.82 -13.22
N ARG A 773 44.26 -6.13 -13.42
CA ARG A 773 44.06 -6.71 -14.76
C ARG A 773 42.70 -6.34 -15.35
N GLN A 774 41.62 -6.51 -14.60
CA GLN A 774 40.25 -6.15 -15.04
C GLN A 774 40.16 -4.70 -15.54
N ARG A 775 40.79 -3.75 -14.83
CA ARG A 775 40.87 -2.33 -15.24
C ARG A 775 41.42 -2.15 -16.66
N ASP A 776 42.45 -2.91 -17.02
CA ASP A 776 43.12 -2.76 -18.31
C ASP A 776 42.41 -3.51 -19.43
N ASP A 777 41.65 -4.57 -19.11
CA ASP A 777 40.69 -5.19 -20.01
C ASP A 777 39.48 -4.29 -20.30
N TYR A 778 38.91 -3.61 -19.29
CA TYR A 778 37.87 -2.61 -19.52
C TYR A 778 38.37 -1.43 -20.38
N LYS A 779 39.63 -0.99 -20.22
CA LYS A 779 40.24 0.00 -21.12
C LYS A 779 40.40 -0.49 -22.56
N ARG A 780 40.61 -1.79 -22.79
CA ARG A 780 40.59 -2.40 -24.14
C ARG A 780 39.17 -2.42 -24.70
N ALA A 781 38.19 -2.90 -23.92
CA ALA A 781 36.79 -2.99 -24.34
C ALA A 781 36.17 -1.63 -24.69
N VAL A 782 36.41 -0.59 -23.87
CA VAL A 782 35.91 0.77 -24.16
C VAL A 782 36.54 1.34 -25.44
N ARG A 783 37.82 1.07 -25.72
CA ARG A 783 38.46 1.50 -26.98
C ARG A 783 37.90 0.77 -28.21
N ALA A 784 37.56 -0.52 -28.09
CA ALA A 784 36.92 -1.27 -29.15
C ALA A 784 35.51 -0.72 -29.45
N ASN A 785 34.65 -0.62 -28.43
CA ASN A 785 33.27 -0.13 -28.58
C ASN A 785 33.21 1.31 -29.09
N LEU A 786 34.17 2.17 -28.73
CA LEU A 786 34.23 3.54 -29.24
C LEU A 786 34.67 3.58 -30.71
N ALA A 787 35.60 2.72 -31.14
CA ALA A 787 35.98 2.60 -32.55
C ALA A 787 34.83 2.06 -33.41
N GLU A 788 34.05 1.12 -32.89
CA GLU A 788 32.87 0.56 -33.55
C GLU A 788 31.73 1.58 -33.67
N ALA A 789 31.45 2.36 -32.62
CA ALA A 789 30.42 3.40 -32.64
C ALA A 789 30.77 4.64 -33.49
N LEU A 790 32.05 4.84 -33.82
CA LEU A 790 32.55 5.96 -34.65
C LEU A 790 32.76 5.59 -36.13
N ALA A 791 32.47 4.36 -36.53
CA ALA A 791 32.64 3.91 -37.90
C ALA A 791 31.70 4.65 -38.88
N GLY A 792 32.26 5.48 -39.76
CA GLY A 792 31.57 6.01 -40.96
C GLY A 792 30.77 7.31 -40.81
N ARG A 793 30.90 8.06 -39.69
CA ARG A 793 30.30 9.41 -39.56
C ARG A 793 31.35 10.51 -39.79
N THR A 794 30.94 11.60 -40.43
CA THR A 794 31.78 12.82 -40.56
C THR A 794 31.70 13.72 -39.32
N PRO A 795 32.71 14.56 -39.05
CA PRO A 795 32.69 15.47 -37.89
C PRO A 795 31.48 16.43 -37.88
N GLU A 796 31.04 16.92 -39.04
CA GLU A 796 29.86 17.79 -39.16
C GLU A 796 28.57 17.05 -38.79
N GLN A 797 28.43 15.79 -39.23
CA GLN A 797 27.28 14.94 -38.86
C GLN A 797 27.26 14.62 -37.36
N MET A 798 28.43 14.53 -36.72
CA MET A 798 28.53 14.35 -35.27
C MET A 798 28.13 15.64 -34.53
N ALA A 799 28.58 16.81 -34.99
CA ALA A 799 28.21 18.10 -34.41
C ALA A 799 26.69 18.36 -34.50
N ASN A 800 26.09 18.14 -35.67
CA ASN A 800 24.65 18.34 -35.87
C ASN A 800 23.81 17.42 -34.97
N TYR A 801 24.16 16.14 -34.86
CA TYR A 801 23.43 15.18 -34.03
C TYR A 801 23.54 15.48 -32.53
N ILE A 802 24.67 16.03 -32.08
CA ILE A 802 24.80 16.56 -30.71
C ILE A 802 23.86 17.77 -30.53
N GLN A 803 23.82 18.69 -31.50
CA GLN A 803 22.99 19.89 -31.40
C GLN A 803 21.48 19.59 -31.40
N GLU A 804 21.02 18.60 -32.16
CA GLU A 804 19.63 18.12 -32.13
C GLU A 804 19.23 17.61 -30.74
N LEU A 805 20.08 16.77 -30.12
CA LEU A 805 19.84 16.23 -28.77
C LEU A 805 19.88 17.33 -27.69
N GLU A 806 20.72 18.35 -27.83
CA GLU A 806 20.72 19.52 -26.93
C GLU A 806 19.43 20.35 -27.04
N ASN A 807 18.88 20.47 -28.25
CA ASN A 807 17.62 21.18 -28.50
C ASN A 807 16.42 20.43 -27.91
N GLU A 808 16.30 19.11 -28.14
CA GLU A 808 15.25 18.27 -27.53
C GLU A 808 15.32 18.31 -25.99
N LEU A 809 16.51 18.17 -25.43
CA LEU A 809 16.74 18.23 -23.98
C LEU A 809 16.39 19.59 -23.37
N THR A 810 16.46 20.68 -24.16
CA THR A 810 16.07 22.02 -23.74
C THR A 810 14.55 22.18 -23.74
N SER A 811 13.87 21.78 -24.83
CA SER A 811 12.41 21.78 -24.95
C SER A 811 11.72 21.04 -23.79
N GLU A 812 12.18 19.82 -23.47
CA GLU A 812 11.60 19.02 -22.38
C GLU A 812 11.83 19.63 -20.98
N ARG A 813 12.91 20.39 -20.79
CA ARG A 813 13.13 21.15 -19.55
C ARG A 813 12.16 22.31 -19.41
N GLU A 814 11.79 22.98 -20.50
CA GLU A 814 10.80 24.06 -20.49
C GLU A 814 9.39 23.54 -20.23
N ASN A 815 8.97 22.48 -20.94
CA ASN A 815 7.72 21.75 -20.69
C ASN A 815 7.61 21.32 -19.22
N GLY A 816 8.67 20.68 -18.71
CA GLY A 816 8.75 20.22 -17.32
C GLY A 816 8.81 21.35 -16.28
N ASN A 817 9.17 22.58 -16.65
CA ASN A 817 9.12 23.75 -15.78
C ASN A 817 7.71 24.38 -15.76
N GLN A 818 7.06 24.56 -16.92
CA GLN A 818 5.69 25.07 -17.01
C GLN A 818 4.71 24.23 -16.19
N ALA A 819 4.79 22.90 -16.29
CA ALA A 819 3.95 21.98 -15.52
C ALA A 819 4.09 22.18 -14.00
N ARG A 820 5.30 22.44 -13.49
CA ARG A 820 5.54 22.73 -12.06
C ARG A 820 4.96 24.07 -11.62
N THR A 821 5.02 25.10 -12.46
CA THR A 821 4.38 26.40 -12.18
C THR A 821 2.85 26.26 -12.09
N VAL A 822 2.24 25.48 -12.99
CA VAL A 822 0.79 25.20 -12.94
C VAL A 822 0.40 24.47 -11.66
N ILE A 823 1.15 23.42 -11.27
CA ILE A 823 0.91 22.68 -10.01
C ILE A 823 0.98 23.61 -8.80
N SER A 824 2.04 24.41 -8.66
CA SER A 824 2.18 25.33 -7.52
C SER A 824 1.06 26.38 -7.46
N THR A 825 0.55 26.83 -8.61
CA THR A 825 -0.59 27.76 -8.69
C THR A 825 -1.88 27.10 -8.22
N LEU A 826 -2.13 25.84 -8.61
CA LEU A 826 -3.27 25.05 -8.14
C LEU A 826 -3.19 24.76 -6.63
N GLU A 827 -2.00 24.43 -6.10
CA GLU A 827 -1.79 24.19 -4.67
C GLU A 827 -2.12 25.44 -3.83
N ALA A 828 -1.63 26.62 -4.23
CA ALA A 828 -1.97 27.89 -3.58
C ALA A 828 -3.48 28.20 -3.65
N THR A 829 -4.13 27.86 -4.76
CA THR A 829 -5.59 28.04 -4.94
C THR A 829 -6.39 27.12 -4.00
N VAL A 830 -5.92 25.89 -3.79
CA VAL A 830 -6.52 24.94 -2.83
C VAL A 830 -6.31 25.39 -1.39
N GLU A 831 -5.19 26.02 -1.05
CA GLU A 831 -4.95 26.58 0.29
C GLU A 831 -5.87 27.77 0.59
N ASP A 832 -5.98 28.74 -0.33
CA ASP A 832 -6.90 29.88 -0.19
C ASP A 832 -8.37 29.44 -0.07
N LEU A 833 -8.84 28.51 -0.91
CA LEU A 833 -10.20 27.96 -0.79
C LEU A 833 -10.46 27.27 0.56
N ASN A 834 -9.44 26.66 1.17
CA ASN A 834 -9.54 26.08 2.52
C ASN A 834 -9.55 27.16 3.62
N ASP A 835 -8.82 28.26 3.45
CA ASP A 835 -8.87 29.43 4.34
C ASP A 835 -10.23 30.12 4.28
N GLN A 836 -10.77 30.36 3.07
CA GLN A 836 -12.14 30.87 2.85
C GLN A 836 -13.19 29.97 3.51
N LEU A 837 -13.09 28.64 3.34
CA LEU A 837 -13.99 27.69 3.98
C LEU A 837 -13.91 27.75 5.51
N ARG A 838 -12.70 27.86 6.08
CA ARG A 838 -12.50 28.02 7.53
C ARG A 838 -13.08 29.35 8.05
N ALA A 839 -12.97 30.44 7.28
CA ALA A 839 -13.58 31.73 7.58
C ALA A 839 -15.12 31.65 7.56
N ALA A 840 -15.71 31.05 6.52
CA ALA A 840 -17.16 30.84 6.43
C ALA A 840 -17.70 29.98 7.59
N GLN A 841 -17.00 28.90 7.95
CA GLN A 841 -17.32 28.09 9.13
C GLN A 841 -17.19 28.84 10.46
N SER A 842 -16.36 29.89 10.53
CA SER A 842 -16.24 30.76 11.70
C SER A 842 -17.44 31.72 11.80
N ILE A 843 -17.77 32.40 10.70
CA ILE A 843 -18.93 33.29 10.59
C ILE A 843 -20.24 32.55 10.94
N ASN A 844 -20.43 31.36 10.36
CA ASN A 844 -21.64 30.55 10.60
C ASN A 844 -21.75 30.11 12.07
N ARG A 845 -20.63 29.76 12.73
CA ARG A 845 -20.61 29.52 14.19
C ARG A 845 -20.99 30.74 15.01
N THR A 846 -20.52 31.94 14.64
CA THR A 846 -20.90 33.20 15.31
C THR A 846 -22.39 33.51 15.14
N MET A 847 -22.95 33.37 13.93
CA MET A 847 -24.37 33.59 13.66
C MET A 847 -25.27 32.58 14.40
N MET A 848 -24.89 31.30 14.44
CA MET A 848 -25.57 30.28 15.24
C MET A 848 -25.55 30.61 16.74
N LYS A 849 -24.42 31.11 17.26
CA LYS A 849 -24.29 31.50 18.67
C LYS A 849 -25.17 32.71 19.01
N GLN A 850 -25.13 33.76 18.19
CA GLN A 850 -26.00 34.94 18.36
C GLN A 850 -27.49 34.55 18.30
N ARG A 851 -27.89 33.73 17.33
CA ARG A 851 -29.27 33.23 17.20
C ARG A 851 -29.75 32.48 18.44
N ASN A 852 -28.88 31.65 19.04
CA ASN A 852 -29.18 30.93 20.28
C ASN A 852 -29.21 31.86 21.50
N GLU A 853 -28.37 32.90 21.53
CA GLU A 853 -28.37 33.92 22.60
C GLU A 853 -29.58 34.86 22.55
N THR A 854 -30.21 35.02 21.38
CA THR A 854 -31.46 35.78 21.20
C THR A 854 -32.75 34.97 21.37
N ALA A 855 -32.67 33.65 21.62
CA ALA A 855 -33.85 32.80 21.75
C ALA A 855 -34.44 32.90 23.18
N PRO A 856 -35.71 33.36 23.35
CA PRO A 856 -36.31 33.43 24.67
C PRO A 856 -36.56 32.03 25.24
N VAL A 857 -36.11 31.81 26.47
CA VAL A 857 -36.30 30.53 27.18
C VAL A 857 -37.72 30.50 27.74
N THR A 858 -38.63 29.76 27.09
CA THR A 858 -39.90 29.36 27.69
C THR A 858 -39.66 28.31 28.76
N GLU A 859 -39.82 28.69 30.03
CA GLU A 859 -39.88 27.75 31.14
C GLU A 859 -41.12 26.85 30.99
N LEU A 860 -40.92 25.53 31.13
CA LEU A 860 -42.00 24.54 31.14
C LEU A 860 -42.18 24.05 32.58
N GLU A 861 -43.37 24.27 33.14
CA GLU A 861 -43.67 23.92 34.53
C GLU A 861 -43.60 22.41 34.80
N PRO A 862 -43.14 22.00 36.00
CA PRO A 862 -43.06 20.60 36.38
C PRO A 862 -44.45 20.04 36.73
N ARG A 863 -45.00 19.19 35.87
CA ARG A 863 -46.17 18.37 36.22
C ARG A 863 -45.86 17.44 37.38
N ARG A 864 -46.72 17.48 38.41
CA ARG A 864 -46.84 16.48 39.49
C ARG A 864 -48.12 15.65 39.27
N PRO A 865 -48.24 14.47 39.90
CA PRO A 865 -47.23 13.43 40.10
C PRO A 865 -47.30 12.36 38.99
#